data_AF-A0A7C3Z229-F1
#
_entry.id   AF-A0A7C3Z229-F1
#
_cell.length_a   1.000
_cell.length_b   1.000
_cell.length_c   1.000
_cell.angle_alpha   90.00
_cell.angle_beta   90.00
_cell.angle_gamma   90.00
#
_symmetry.space_group_name_H-M   'P 1'
#
loop_
_entity.id
_entity.type
_entity.pdbx_description
1 polymer ?
#
loop_
_entity_poly.entity_id
_entity_poly.type
_entity_poly.pdbx_seq_one_letter_code
_entity_poly.pdbx_strand_id
1 'polypeptide(L)'
;MFIICLLLSLSPSLDSLAISQIKTCLASYQVSISELGFEKKWAVDSTFILKRVAKSLDEPLWLPSYLDSTVYRTDSLIKNLSSYPPDISSLPQLTDDLIHLADAFGKELAPVFKQKERKELSREEIDYILYFAPYLFSDEEDTTDDYLKGFLHQEFNQPIKFDSIKLPSDSFFAVARKLNYEEFFAQSLSRLRRFSLFLKGLEWKREKVDCPDVRGKVYYYGESELGKVVIGSEEDNIYLGDFAIIIDLGGNDIYSSPNGAIGFFSHPFSAIIDLSGNDLYSANRPFSFAGSIFGTSLLLDFGGDDIYRAQEYSLGSALFGLGILLDFKGNDFYEGRTFTQGSGFYGLGLLLDLEGNDTYRAYNFAQGFGSTFGYGGLFDLSGNELYYAGGKFYHEPLLPEDFRSFAQGFAMGFRPDASGGIGLLYDKKGNDFYNGDVFAQGTSYWYSLGMLFDEEGQDKYLATEYAQGAGIHLASGILIDRKGDDNYYSRLGPAQGEGHDFSVGILIDKEGDDHYYTSGGQGIGLTNSFGLFIDYQGDDTYLTREKEFGQGWANPSRDFGGIGIFLDLAGDDRYPKESELDEITYSFKGFYGAGVNKKEKKEEKEAEEEIPEETLASKKIDEIFKGASEWEVGSAKKRVRQYRKELIKRDTISLNYIFKEKIATRNSLELRAIEEFCESLPEKVKPYLFRYLSDERKEARANVIYLLGKLKVKEGVDSLISALKDRRLPNGRIIHNRPRWIISALGDIAKIDSILPEEDSLIRKKITPVILKYIKDRYEPTRITAIVALGKIKDEKTLPYLLEGLCDPVFTARQAAENALNELLKRKDLKINLLPHLTLTKGKSQERNYLLRGLIACLGKRVSLMGEEEKKRVRKALLPFLSSPEREIRLVTISALSNFKDEYTKGILKEKLEEETDPIVIDQLKSLLRRD
;
A
#
# COMPACT_ATOMS: atom_id res chain seq x y z
N MET A 1 19.78 12.01 22.24
CA MET A 1 18.50 12.74 22.19
C MET A 1 18.62 14.13 21.55
N PHE A 2 19.19 15.16 22.21
CA PHE A 2 19.05 16.55 21.72
C PHE A 2 19.55 16.80 20.27
N ILE A 3 20.66 16.15 19.87
CA ILE A 3 21.19 16.21 18.49
C ILE A 3 20.26 15.50 17.48
N ILE A 4 19.65 14.36 17.87
CA ILE A 4 18.70 13.61 17.03
C ILE A 4 17.46 14.47 16.73
N CYS A 5 16.98 15.26 17.70
CA CYS A 5 15.90 16.21 17.49
C CYS A 5 16.26 17.40 16.57
N LEU A 6 17.55 17.63 16.29
CA LEU A 6 18.00 18.64 15.34
C LEU A 6 18.14 18.06 13.92
N LEU A 7 18.65 16.83 13.80
CA LEU A 7 18.69 16.09 12.53
C LEU A 7 17.28 15.84 11.97
N LEU A 8 16.28 15.64 12.82
CA LEU A 8 14.86 15.55 12.43
C LEU A 8 14.23 16.84 11.84
N SER A 9 15.03 17.85 11.47
CA SER A 9 14.56 19.08 10.82
C SER A 9 14.84 19.16 9.31
N LEU A 10 15.76 18.34 8.78
CA LEU A 10 16.02 18.13 7.35
C LEU A 10 16.42 16.66 7.15
N SER A 11 15.75 15.97 6.23
CA SER A 11 16.11 14.59 5.84
C SER A 11 17.20 14.67 4.77
N PRO A 12 18.27 13.84 4.84
CA PRO A 12 19.25 13.71 3.77
C PRO A 12 18.61 13.46 2.40
N SER A 13 17.59 12.59 2.37
CA SER A 13 16.90 12.19 1.14
C SER A 13 15.81 13.19 0.72
N LEU A 14 15.15 13.88 1.66
CA LEU A 14 14.14 14.92 1.39
C LEU A 14 14.54 16.28 2.00
N ASP A 15 15.22 17.09 1.19
CA ASP A 15 15.88 18.33 1.58
C ASP A 15 14.97 19.59 1.53
N SER A 16 15.54 20.74 1.87
CA SER A 16 14.92 22.06 1.77
C SER A 16 14.48 22.50 0.36
N LEU A 17 15.22 22.18 -0.71
CA LEU A 17 14.92 22.50 -2.10
C LEU A 17 13.73 21.65 -2.60
N ALA A 18 13.80 20.33 -2.45
CA ALA A 18 12.71 19.42 -2.80
C ALA A 18 11.42 19.79 -2.05
N ILE A 19 11.49 20.04 -0.74
CA ILE A 19 10.36 20.50 0.08
C ILE A 19 9.84 21.88 -0.42
N SER A 20 10.70 22.75 -0.93
CA SER A 20 10.29 24.05 -1.52
C SER A 20 9.53 23.86 -2.83
N GLN A 21 9.96 22.92 -3.69
CA GLN A 21 9.26 22.62 -4.94
C GLN A 21 7.93 21.90 -4.70
N ILE A 22 7.86 20.94 -3.78
CA ILE A 22 6.60 20.30 -3.36
C ILE A 22 5.60 21.36 -2.85
N LYS A 23 6.06 22.28 -1.98
CA LYS A 23 5.22 23.42 -1.52
C LYS A 23 4.75 24.30 -2.69
N THR A 24 5.63 24.55 -3.66
CA THR A 24 5.35 25.41 -4.82
C THR A 24 4.31 24.77 -5.76
N CYS A 25 4.41 23.46 -6.00
CA CYS A 25 3.43 22.69 -6.76
C CYS A 25 2.06 22.67 -6.06
N LEU A 26 2.02 22.29 -4.77
CA LEU A 26 0.78 22.22 -4.00
C LEU A 26 0.10 23.59 -3.84
N ALA A 27 0.87 24.66 -3.56
CA ALA A 27 0.33 26.01 -3.42
C ALA A 27 -0.34 26.53 -4.71
N SER A 28 0.19 26.17 -5.88
CA SER A 28 -0.40 26.52 -7.18
C SER A 28 -1.79 25.91 -7.40
N TYR A 29 -2.10 24.82 -6.69
CA TYR A 29 -3.42 24.19 -6.66
C TYR A 29 -4.34 24.65 -5.50
N GLN A 30 -3.87 25.52 -4.60
CA GLN A 30 -4.46 25.79 -3.28
C GLN A 30 -4.52 24.55 -2.38
N VAL A 31 -3.46 23.75 -2.34
CA VAL A 31 -3.29 22.60 -1.45
C VAL A 31 -2.11 22.86 -0.51
N SER A 32 -2.20 22.40 0.73
CA SER A 32 -1.13 22.44 1.73
C SER A 32 -0.50 21.05 1.94
N ILE A 33 0.74 20.99 2.47
CA ILE A 33 1.36 19.69 2.85
C ILE A 33 0.47 18.91 3.83
N SER A 34 -0.18 19.61 4.77
CA SER A 34 -1.15 19.02 5.71
C SER A 34 -2.38 18.40 5.04
N GLU A 35 -2.70 18.78 3.80
CA GLU A 35 -3.79 18.22 3.02
C GLU A 35 -3.38 16.99 2.20
N LEU A 36 -2.08 16.68 2.08
CA LEU A 36 -1.63 15.36 1.62
C LEU A 36 -2.16 14.24 2.54
N GLY A 37 -2.43 14.58 3.81
CA GLY A 37 -3.05 13.71 4.83
C GLY A 37 -4.57 13.50 4.70
N PHE A 38 -5.18 13.80 3.56
CA PHE A 38 -6.61 13.55 3.31
C PHE A 38 -7.01 12.10 3.61
N GLU A 39 -8.28 11.87 3.99
CA GLU A 39 -8.73 10.62 4.61
C GLU A 39 -8.48 9.36 3.76
N LYS A 40 -7.44 8.60 4.14
CA LYS A 40 -7.01 7.30 3.56
C LYS A 40 -7.32 6.09 4.46
N LYS A 41 -8.08 6.23 5.55
CA LYS A 41 -8.37 5.14 6.51
C LYS A 41 -9.84 4.71 6.45
N TRP A 42 -10.23 4.13 5.31
CA TRP A 42 -11.63 3.80 4.99
C TRP A 42 -12.16 2.49 5.58
N ALA A 43 -11.27 1.58 5.99
CA ALA A 43 -11.62 0.27 6.52
C ALA A 43 -12.48 0.34 7.81
N VAL A 44 -13.01 -0.82 8.19
CA VAL A 44 -13.93 -0.96 9.33
C VAL A 44 -13.23 -1.48 10.57
N ASP A 45 -12.32 -2.42 10.41
CA ASP A 45 -11.44 -2.89 11.47
C ASP A 45 -10.14 -2.08 11.42
N SER A 46 -9.68 -1.66 12.59
CA SER A 46 -8.42 -0.92 12.79
C SER A 46 -7.54 -1.58 13.87
N THR A 47 -7.92 -2.79 14.29
CA THR A 47 -7.24 -3.57 15.34
C THR A 47 -5.78 -3.88 15.00
N PHE A 48 -5.47 -4.02 13.71
CA PHE A 48 -4.15 -4.42 13.21
C PHE A 48 -3.32 -3.26 12.64
N ILE A 49 -3.86 -2.03 12.58
CA ILE A 49 -3.13 -0.90 12.00
C ILE A 49 -1.96 -0.52 12.91
N LEU A 50 -0.75 -0.54 12.37
CA LEU A 50 0.48 -0.08 13.02
C LEU A 50 0.55 1.46 13.06
N LYS A 51 1.15 2.03 14.11
CA LYS A 51 1.28 3.49 14.24
C LYS A 51 2.07 4.12 13.10
N ARG A 52 3.12 3.44 12.60
CA ARG A 52 3.97 3.95 11.52
C ARG A 52 3.22 3.98 10.18
N VAL A 53 2.55 2.89 9.82
CA VAL A 53 1.66 2.80 8.65
C VAL A 53 0.51 3.82 8.70
N ALA A 54 -0.10 4.02 9.88
CA ALA A 54 -1.11 5.07 10.02
C ALA A 54 -0.52 6.46 9.77
N LYS A 55 0.69 6.72 10.25
CA LYS A 55 1.37 8.01 10.09
C LYS A 55 1.86 8.25 8.66
N SER A 56 2.30 7.24 7.93
CA SER A 56 2.72 7.41 6.52
C SER A 56 1.55 7.76 5.60
N LEU A 57 0.36 7.24 5.86
CA LEU A 57 -0.88 7.62 5.14
C LEU A 57 -1.39 9.03 5.51
N ASP A 58 -1.11 9.49 6.74
CA ASP A 58 -1.54 10.80 7.27
C ASP A 58 -0.53 11.93 6.98
N GLU A 59 0.76 11.61 6.92
CA GLU A 59 1.89 12.52 6.72
C GLU A 59 2.86 11.90 5.70
N PRO A 60 2.56 11.87 4.39
CA PRO A 60 3.39 11.15 3.40
C PRO A 60 4.85 11.59 3.39
N LEU A 61 5.12 12.90 3.48
CA LEU A 61 6.47 13.47 3.48
C LEU A 61 7.27 13.20 4.77
N TRP A 62 6.71 12.50 5.76
CA TRP A 62 7.47 11.97 6.90
C TRP A 62 8.20 10.66 6.55
N LEU A 63 7.83 9.96 5.47
CA LEU A 63 8.42 8.67 5.09
C LEU A 63 9.94 8.73 4.82
N PRO A 64 10.48 9.65 4.00
CA PRO A 64 11.94 9.67 3.75
C PRO A 64 12.73 9.89 5.03
N SER A 65 12.25 10.81 5.89
CA SER A 65 12.84 11.07 7.21
C SER A 65 12.73 9.89 8.18
N TYR A 66 11.71 9.03 8.03
CA TYR A 66 11.59 7.81 8.80
C TYR A 66 12.58 6.75 8.34
N LEU A 67 12.71 6.56 7.01
CA LEU A 67 13.60 5.59 6.41
C LEU A 67 15.08 5.96 6.67
N ASP A 68 15.48 7.21 6.42
CA ASP A 68 16.79 7.76 6.85
C ASP A 68 17.08 7.46 8.34
N SER A 69 16.09 7.69 9.23
CA SER A 69 16.23 7.46 10.68
C SER A 69 16.13 5.99 11.12
N THR A 70 15.88 5.09 10.18
CA THR A 70 15.83 3.64 10.37
C THR A 70 17.13 3.05 9.86
N VAL A 71 17.55 3.38 8.63
CA VAL A 71 18.86 3.05 8.04
C VAL A 71 20.01 3.52 8.92
N TYR A 72 20.11 4.81 9.23
CA TYR A 72 21.18 5.36 10.09
C TYR A 72 21.26 4.67 11.47
N ARG A 73 20.11 4.26 12.01
CA ARG A 73 20.03 3.55 13.29
C ARG A 73 20.49 2.11 13.16
N THR A 74 20.23 1.49 12.02
CA THR A 74 20.58 0.11 11.70
C THR A 74 22.08 0.02 11.43
N ASP A 75 22.65 0.83 10.54
CA ASP A 75 24.11 0.97 10.36
C ASP A 75 24.81 1.22 11.70
N SER A 76 24.34 2.19 12.48
CA SER A 76 24.91 2.51 13.80
C SER A 76 24.75 1.40 14.86
N LEU A 77 23.94 0.37 14.62
CA LEU A 77 23.85 -0.83 15.46
C LEU A 77 24.73 -1.95 14.89
N ILE A 78 24.55 -2.29 13.61
CA ILE A 78 25.26 -3.37 12.90
C ILE A 78 26.78 -3.12 12.90
N LYS A 79 27.22 -1.87 12.76
CA LYS A 79 28.64 -1.47 12.84
C LYS A 79 29.31 -1.74 14.21
N ASN A 80 28.54 -2.03 15.26
CA ASN A 80 29.11 -2.57 16.51
C ASN A 80 29.18 -4.09 16.46
N LEU A 81 28.21 -4.76 15.82
CA LEU A 81 28.19 -6.21 15.64
C LEU A 81 29.43 -6.67 14.85
N SER A 82 29.74 -6.01 13.73
CA SER A 82 30.92 -6.28 12.88
C SER A 82 32.28 -6.08 13.57
N SER A 83 32.31 -5.64 14.83
CA SER A 83 33.54 -5.48 15.63
C SER A 83 33.84 -6.65 16.57
N TYR A 84 32.92 -7.62 16.70
CA TYR A 84 33.14 -8.79 17.55
C TYR A 84 34.05 -9.82 16.85
N PRO A 85 35.07 -10.37 17.55
CA PRO A 85 35.90 -11.43 17.01
C PRO A 85 35.15 -12.77 16.97
N PRO A 86 35.55 -13.70 16.08
CA PRO A 86 35.09 -15.08 16.05
C PRO A 86 35.66 -15.88 17.24
N ASP A 87 35.10 -15.65 18.43
CA ASP A 87 35.40 -16.44 19.61
C ASP A 87 34.21 -16.54 20.59
N ILE A 88 34.15 -17.65 21.33
CA ILE A 88 33.06 -17.95 22.27
C ILE A 88 32.92 -16.90 23.40
N SER A 89 33.95 -16.09 23.68
CA SER A 89 33.91 -15.05 24.71
C SER A 89 33.28 -13.73 24.24
N SER A 90 33.17 -13.50 22.92
CA SER A 90 32.48 -12.34 22.33
C SER A 90 30.95 -12.52 22.31
N LEU A 91 30.49 -13.75 22.04
CA LEU A 91 29.09 -14.15 21.89
C LEU A 91 28.11 -13.60 22.94
N PRO A 92 28.44 -13.54 24.26
CA PRO A 92 27.47 -13.06 25.24
C PRO A 92 27.20 -11.56 25.18
N GLN A 93 28.13 -10.76 24.65
CA GLN A 93 27.93 -9.33 24.42
C GLN A 93 27.29 -9.07 23.05
N LEU A 94 27.72 -9.81 22.01
CA LEU A 94 27.03 -9.85 20.72
C LEU A 94 25.53 -10.19 20.89
N THR A 95 25.19 -11.17 21.73
CA THR A 95 23.80 -11.52 22.07
C THR A 95 23.07 -10.37 22.79
N ASP A 96 23.73 -9.63 23.68
CA ASP A 96 23.13 -8.48 24.36
C ASP A 96 22.86 -7.32 23.40
N ASP A 97 23.73 -7.10 22.41
CA ASP A 97 23.53 -6.10 21.36
C ASP A 97 22.44 -6.51 20.35
N LEU A 98 22.34 -7.80 20.00
CA LEU A 98 21.24 -8.36 19.21
C LEU A 98 19.88 -8.25 19.93
N ILE A 99 19.85 -8.34 21.27
CA ILE A 99 18.65 -8.03 22.06
C ILE A 99 18.27 -6.55 21.92
N HIS A 100 19.24 -5.64 21.84
CA HIS A 100 18.98 -4.22 21.60
C HIS A 100 18.50 -3.93 20.17
N LEU A 101 19.03 -4.64 19.16
CA LEU A 101 18.56 -4.60 17.77
C LEU A 101 17.10 -5.07 17.67
N ALA A 102 16.78 -6.25 18.21
CA ALA A 102 15.43 -6.81 18.19
C ALA A 102 14.42 -5.92 18.96
N ASP A 103 14.80 -5.39 20.11
CA ASP A 103 14.00 -4.44 20.90
C ASP A 103 13.88 -3.05 20.24
N ALA A 104 14.71 -2.71 19.24
CA ALA A 104 14.53 -1.51 18.43
C ALA A 104 13.45 -1.72 17.36
N PHE A 105 13.51 -2.80 16.58
CA PHE A 105 12.53 -3.10 15.53
C PHE A 105 11.15 -3.48 16.10
N GLY A 106 11.09 -4.28 17.17
CA GLY A 106 9.82 -4.68 17.81
C GLY A 106 8.99 -3.49 18.34
N LYS A 107 9.62 -2.34 18.62
CA LYS A 107 8.93 -1.10 19.01
C LYS A 107 8.27 -0.37 17.83
N GLU A 108 8.73 -0.59 16.60
CA GLU A 108 8.10 -0.01 15.41
C GLU A 108 6.73 -0.66 15.13
N LEU A 109 6.55 -1.91 15.56
CA LEU A 109 5.33 -2.70 15.46
C LEU A 109 4.23 -2.33 16.50
N ALA A 110 4.32 -1.14 17.11
CA ALA A 110 3.34 -0.68 18.06
C ALA A 110 1.97 -0.38 17.40
N PRO A 111 0.85 -1.01 17.83
CA PRO A 111 -0.47 -0.81 17.24
C PRO A 111 -1.06 0.57 17.54
N VAL A 112 -1.94 1.10 16.69
CA VAL A 112 -2.61 2.41 16.92
C VAL A 112 -3.37 2.44 18.25
N PHE A 113 -4.10 1.37 18.58
CA PHE A 113 -4.88 1.26 19.82
C PHE A 113 -4.19 0.34 20.83
N LYS A 114 -4.14 0.75 22.10
CA LYS A 114 -3.66 -0.11 23.20
C LYS A 114 -4.58 -1.34 23.33
N GLN A 115 -3.99 -2.53 23.40
CA GLN A 115 -4.68 -3.83 23.42
C GLN A 115 -5.34 -4.16 24.79
N LYS A 116 -6.12 -3.22 25.35
CA LYS A 116 -6.59 -3.22 26.76
C LYS A 116 -7.48 -4.38 27.20
N GLU A 117 -8.05 -5.14 26.28
CA GLU A 117 -9.05 -6.19 26.55
C GLU A 117 -8.72 -7.50 25.82
N ARG A 118 -7.46 -7.93 25.88
CA ARG A 118 -7.00 -9.24 25.39
C ARG A 118 -6.80 -10.23 26.56
N LYS A 119 -6.76 -11.52 26.23
CA LYS A 119 -6.52 -12.65 27.16
C LYS A 119 -5.50 -13.57 26.52
N GLU A 120 -4.82 -14.38 27.33
CA GLU A 120 -4.06 -15.52 26.82
C GLU A 120 -4.93 -16.38 25.88
N LEU A 121 -4.31 -16.89 24.81
CA LEU A 121 -4.95 -17.85 23.92
C LEU A 121 -5.16 -19.16 24.68
N SER A 122 -6.34 -19.77 24.54
CA SER A 122 -6.57 -21.13 25.03
C SER A 122 -5.75 -22.14 24.22
N ARG A 123 -5.52 -23.35 24.75
CA ARG A 123 -4.76 -24.38 24.02
C ARG A 123 -5.44 -24.79 22.71
N GLU A 124 -6.78 -24.82 22.68
CA GLU A 124 -7.57 -25.02 21.45
C GLU A 124 -7.24 -23.96 20.38
N GLU A 125 -7.08 -22.70 20.79
CA GLU A 125 -6.74 -21.59 19.89
C GLU A 125 -5.27 -21.59 19.45
N ILE A 126 -4.36 -22.04 20.31
CA ILE A 126 -2.93 -22.23 19.98
C ILE A 126 -2.78 -23.35 18.95
N ASP A 127 -3.38 -24.52 19.20
CA ASP A 127 -3.33 -25.67 18.29
C ASP A 127 -4.04 -25.34 16.96
N TYR A 128 -5.10 -24.52 16.98
CA TYR A 128 -5.72 -23.96 15.77
C TYR A 128 -4.78 -23.04 14.97
N ILE A 129 -4.06 -22.10 15.62
CA ILE A 129 -3.09 -21.25 14.91
C ILE A 129 -1.94 -22.10 14.34
N LEU A 130 -1.40 -23.06 15.09
CA LEU A 130 -0.34 -23.96 14.64
C LEU A 130 -0.77 -24.88 13.49
N TYR A 131 -2.07 -25.06 13.27
CA TYR A 131 -2.60 -25.82 12.14
C TYR A 131 -2.74 -24.96 10.87
N PHE A 132 -3.23 -23.72 10.99
CA PHE A 132 -3.52 -22.86 9.83
C PHE A 132 -2.41 -21.88 9.44
N ALA A 133 -1.58 -21.41 10.38
CA ALA A 133 -0.59 -20.37 10.09
C ALA A 133 0.43 -20.73 8.99
N PRO A 134 1.00 -21.96 8.92
CA PRO A 134 1.91 -22.34 7.84
C PRO A 134 1.26 -22.44 6.46
N TYR A 135 -0.07 -22.37 6.36
CA TYR A 135 -0.83 -22.38 5.10
C TYR A 135 -1.28 -20.97 4.67
N LEU A 136 -1.09 -19.92 5.49
CA LEU A 136 -1.54 -18.56 5.13
C LEU A 136 -0.78 -17.91 3.97
N PHE A 137 0.38 -18.47 3.62
CA PHE A 137 1.26 -18.02 2.55
C PHE A 137 1.57 -19.13 1.54
N SER A 138 0.74 -20.18 1.46
CA SER A 138 0.74 -21.11 0.32
C SER A 138 0.00 -20.49 -0.86
N ASP A 139 0.14 -21.07 -2.06
CA ASP A 139 -0.75 -20.72 -3.16
C ASP A 139 -2.16 -21.34 -2.96
N GLU A 140 -3.22 -20.59 -3.24
CA GLU A 140 -4.59 -21.13 -3.23
C GLU A 140 -4.89 -21.97 -4.49
N GLU A 141 -4.09 -21.81 -5.56
CA GLU A 141 -4.28 -22.52 -6.83
C GLU A 141 -3.28 -23.68 -7.03
N ASP A 142 -2.13 -23.70 -6.32
CA ASP A 142 -1.22 -24.86 -6.30
C ASP A 142 -1.71 -25.94 -5.32
N THR A 143 -2.49 -26.89 -5.85
CA THR A 143 -2.96 -28.07 -5.10
C THR A 143 -1.85 -28.98 -4.55
N THR A 144 -0.58 -28.73 -4.84
CA THR A 144 0.55 -29.44 -4.22
C THR A 144 1.04 -28.79 -2.92
N ASP A 145 0.84 -27.48 -2.71
CA ASP A 145 1.26 -26.76 -1.49
C ASP A 145 0.31 -26.98 -0.29
N ASP A 146 -0.82 -27.69 -0.48
CA ASP A 146 -1.80 -28.07 0.56
C ASP A 146 -1.15 -28.92 1.69
N TYR A 147 0.08 -29.42 1.51
CA TYR A 147 0.86 -30.15 2.52
C TYR A 147 1.22 -29.33 3.77
N LEU A 148 1.35 -28.00 3.66
CA LEU A 148 1.68 -27.12 4.78
C LEU A 148 0.57 -27.06 5.85
N LYS A 149 -0.65 -27.45 5.48
CA LYS A 149 -1.87 -27.38 6.29
C LYS A 149 -1.90 -28.42 7.40
N GLY A 150 -1.64 -27.97 8.62
CA GLY A 150 -1.41 -28.88 9.74
C GLY A 150 -0.08 -29.64 9.66
N PHE A 151 0.87 -29.23 8.80
CA PHE A 151 2.20 -29.83 8.69
C PHE A 151 2.84 -30.06 10.06
N LEU A 152 2.89 -29.02 10.89
CA LEU A 152 3.45 -29.04 12.24
C LEU A 152 2.81 -30.08 13.17
N HIS A 153 1.55 -30.46 12.94
CA HIS A 153 0.89 -31.53 13.71
C HIS A 153 1.29 -32.92 13.22
N GLN A 154 1.43 -33.11 11.91
CA GLN A 154 1.85 -34.38 11.33
C GLN A 154 3.31 -34.68 11.68
N GLU A 155 4.19 -33.70 11.43
CA GLU A 155 5.64 -33.76 11.62
C GLU A 155 6.05 -34.06 13.07
N PHE A 156 5.45 -33.37 14.04
CA PHE A 156 5.72 -33.61 15.47
C PHE A 156 4.79 -34.65 16.12
N ASN A 157 4.01 -35.40 15.31
CA ASN A 157 3.06 -36.43 15.76
C ASN A 157 2.09 -35.93 16.86
N GLN A 158 1.56 -34.72 16.69
CA GLN A 158 0.71 -34.04 17.66
C GLN A 158 -0.78 -34.17 17.29
N PRO A 159 -1.67 -34.53 18.24
CA PRO A 159 -3.10 -34.58 17.96
C PRO A 159 -3.65 -33.17 17.73
N ILE A 160 -4.45 -33.00 16.68
CA ILE A 160 -5.23 -31.79 16.42
C ILE A 160 -6.33 -31.67 17.48
N LYS A 161 -6.37 -30.55 18.22
CA LYS A 161 -7.23 -30.37 19.42
C LYS A 161 -8.14 -29.13 19.33
N PHE A 162 -8.78 -28.93 18.19
CA PHE A 162 -9.81 -27.89 18.04
C PHE A 162 -11.04 -28.40 17.29
N ASP A 163 -12.19 -27.81 17.59
CA ASP A 163 -13.44 -28.08 16.88
C ASP A 163 -13.54 -27.18 15.63
N SER A 164 -13.31 -27.75 14.45
CA SER A 164 -13.37 -27.05 13.16
C SER A 164 -14.75 -26.52 12.78
N ILE A 165 -15.82 -26.93 13.48
CA ILE A 165 -17.17 -26.33 13.34
C ILE A 165 -17.28 -25.03 14.13
N LYS A 166 -16.56 -24.91 15.27
CA LYS A 166 -16.44 -23.66 16.04
C LYS A 166 -15.40 -22.70 15.46
N LEU A 167 -14.31 -23.26 14.93
CA LEU A 167 -13.17 -22.54 14.37
C LEU A 167 -12.91 -22.99 12.92
N PRO A 168 -13.72 -22.54 11.94
CA PRO A 168 -13.38 -22.66 10.52
C PRO A 168 -12.20 -21.75 10.16
N SER A 169 -11.53 -22.02 9.03
CA SER A 169 -10.37 -21.30 8.46
C SER A 169 -10.47 -19.77 8.58
N ASP A 170 -11.61 -19.23 8.18
CA ASP A 170 -11.91 -17.79 8.09
C ASP A 170 -11.88 -17.09 9.45
N SER A 171 -11.82 -17.87 10.54
CA SER A 171 -11.67 -17.39 11.92
C SER A 171 -10.23 -16.99 12.27
N PHE A 172 -9.24 -17.18 11.39
CA PHE A 172 -7.83 -16.99 11.75
C PHE A 172 -7.57 -15.62 12.39
N PHE A 173 -7.92 -14.53 11.70
CA PHE A 173 -7.76 -13.18 12.24
C PHE A 173 -8.72 -12.87 13.40
N ALA A 174 -9.76 -13.68 13.64
CA ALA A 174 -10.63 -13.60 14.81
C ALA A 174 -10.02 -14.28 16.07
N VAL A 175 -9.11 -15.24 15.88
CA VAL A 175 -8.29 -15.84 16.95
C VAL A 175 -7.02 -15.02 17.17
N ALA A 176 -6.25 -14.73 16.10
CA ALA A 176 -5.00 -13.97 16.18
C ALA A 176 -5.18 -12.56 16.78
N ARG A 177 -6.37 -11.93 16.67
CA ARG A 177 -6.67 -10.66 17.37
C ARG A 177 -6.82 -10.77 18.90
N LYS A 178 -6.59 -11.95 19.49
CA LYS A 178 -6.59 -12.16 20.95
C LYS A 178 -5.18 -12.20 21.55
N LEU A 179 -4.15 -12.52 20.75
CA LEU A 179 -2.75 -12.55 21.22
C LEU A 179 -2.28 -11.16 21.66
N ASN A 180 -1.66 -11.03 22.83
CA ASN A 180 -1.07 -9.77 23.28
C ASN A 180 0.32 -9.60 22.64
N TYR A 181 0.47 -8.67 21.67
CA TYR A 181 1.73 -8.55 20.93
C TYR A 181 2.90 -8.10 21.81
N GLU A 182 2.70 -7.09 22.68
CA GLU A 182 3.77 -6.51 23.51
C GLU A 182 4.35 -7.55 24.49
N GLU A 183 3.49 -8.41 25.03
CA GLU A 183 3.85 -9.51 25.94
C GLU A 183 4.45 -10.70 25.21
N PHE A 184 3.91 -11.06 24.03
CA PHE A 184 4.45 -12.12 23.20
C PHE A 184 5.88 -11.80 22.72
N PHE A 185 6.12 -10.59 22.22
CA PHE A 185 7.46 -10.18 21.79
C PHE A 185 8.45 -10.11 22.96
N ALA A 186 7.99 -9.70 24.15
CA ALA A 186 8.80 -9.74 25.37
C ALA A 186 9.22 -11.17 25.77
N GLN A 187 8.47 -12.21 25.40
CA GLN A 187 8.91 -13.60 25.58
C GLN A 187 10.09 -13.94 24.65
N SER A 188 10.09 -13.50 23.39
CA SER A 188 11.23 -13.71 22.49
C SER A 188 12.51 -13.06 23.02
N LEU A 189 12.44 -11.79 23.45
CA LEU A 189 13.56 -11.10 24.09
C LEU A 189 14.01 -11.79 25.39
N SER A 190 13.08 -12.44 26.12
CA SER A 190 13.40 -13.22 27.33
C SER A 190 14.19 -14.48 27.01
N ARG A 191 13.97 -15.13 25.86
CA ARG A 191 14.75 -16.30 25.42
C ARG A 191 16.17 -15.93 25.04
N LEU A 192 16.38 -14.86 24.26
CA LEU A 192 17.73 -14.35 24.00
C LEU A 192 18.47 -13.97 25.30
N ARG A 193 17.79 -13.37 26.29
CA ARG A 193 18.40 -13.08 27.60
C ARG A 193 18.83 -14.33 28.36
N ARG A 194 18.07 -15.42 28.28
CA ARG A 194 18.48 -16.72 28.84
C ARG A 194 19.69 -17.30 28.11
N PHE A 195 19.73 -17.19 26.77
CA PHE A 195 20.87 -17.62 25.97
C PHE A 195 22.16 -16.82 26.30
N SER A 196 22.06 -15.50 26.39
CA SER A 196 23.13 -14.62 26.88
C SER A 196 23.64 -15.02 28.29
N LEU A 197 22.73 -15.34 29.22
CA LEU A 197 23.07 -15.85 30.56
C LEU A 197 23.67 -17.26 30.55
N PHE A 198 23.22 -18.13 29.64
CA PHE A 198 23.77 -19.47 29.44
C PHE A 198 25.23 -19.38 28.93
N LEU A 199 25.50 -18.57 27.91
CA LEU A 199 26.86 -18.35 27.40
C LEU A 199 27.79 -17.79 28.51
N LYS A 200 27.29 -16.86 29.34
CA LYS A 200 28.02 -16.32 30.52
C LYS A 200 28.31 -17.38 31.61
N GLY A 201 27.67 -18.53 31.58
CA GLY A 201 27.86 -19.65 32.51
C GLY A 201 28.37 -20.94 31.85
N LEU A 202 28.82 -20.89 30.60
CA LEU A 202 29.19 -22.07 29.81
C LEU A 202 30.56 -22.61 30.19
N GLU A 203 30.60 -23.57 31.11
CA GLU A 203 31.81 -24.33 31.42
C GLU A 203 32.00 -25.51 30.44
N TRP A 204 33.04 -25.44 29.61
CA TRP A 204 33.43 -26.48 28.65
C TRP A 204 34.95 -26.64 28.59
N LYS A 205 35.44 -27.63 27.85
CA LYS A 205 36.87 -27.90 27.65
C LYS A 205 37.14 -28.53 26.28
N ARG A 206 38.37 -28.38 25.79
CA ARG A 206 38.89 -29.06 24.60
C ARG A 206 39.29 -30.53 24.88
N GLU A 207 38.35 -31.31 25.42
CA GLU A 207 38.47 -32.75 25.65
C GLU A 207 37.42 -33.45 24.75
N LYS A 208 37.78 -34.49 23.97
CA LYS A 208 36.81 -35.10 23.04
C LYS A 208 35.66 -35.77 23.81
N VAL A 209 34.43 -35.47 23.40
CA VAL A 209 33.19 -36.12 23.83
C VAL A 209 32.58 -36.87 22.63
N ASP A 210 31.89 -37.99 22.90
CA ASP A 210 31.10 -38.69 21.88
C ASP A 210 29.68 -38.12 21.83
N CYS A 211 29.26 -37.59 20.68
CA CYS A 211 27.88 -37.25 20.38
C CYS A 211 27.34 -38.19 19.29
N PRO A 212 26.20 -38.87 19.48
CA PRO A 212 25.66 -39.81 18.48
C PRO A 212 25.04 -39.11 17.26
N ASP A 213 24.62 -37.85 17.43
CA ASP A 213 23.87 -37.07 16.45
C ASP A 213 24.77 -36.11 15.64
N VAL A 214 26.10 -36.27 15.73
CA VAL A 214 27.12 -35.53 14.96
C VAL A 214 28.16 -36.50 14.41
N ARG A 215 28.60 -36.32 13.17
CA ARG A 215 29.79 -37.00 12.64
C ARG A 215 30.94 -36.02 12.57
N GLY A 216 31.98 -36.24 13.37
CA GLY A 216 33.10 -35.33 13.47
C GLY A 216 33.80 -35.48 14.82
N LYS A 217 34.40 -34.39 15.29
CA LYS A 217 34.99 -34.26 16.61
C LYS A 217 34.25 -33.16 17.38
N VAL A 218 33.84 -33.49 18.61
CA VAL A 218 32.99 -32.67 19.47
C VAL A 218 33.70 -32.50 20.81
N TYR A 219 33.69 -31.28 21.35
CA TYR A 219 34.28 -30.95 22.65
C TYR A 219 33.25 -30.88 23.80
N TYR A 220 31.97 -30.71 23.49
CA TYR A 220 30.91 -30.69 24.49
C TYR A 220 29.62 -31.28 23.92
N TYR A 221 28.92 -32.08 24.71
CA TYR A 221 27.53 -32.49 24.44
C TYR A 221 26.78 -32.57 25.77
N GLY A 222 25.62 -31.92 25.86
CA GLY A 222 24.86 -31.81 27.11
C GLY A 222 23.43 -31.29 26.93
N GLU A 223 22.75 -31.07 28.05
CA GLU A 223 21.38 -30.56 28.12
C GLU A 223 21.34 -29.26 28.92
N SER A 224 20.56 -28.28 28.46
CA SER A 224 20.37 -26.97 29.10
C SER A 224 18.88 -26.69 29.38
N GLU A 225 18.53 -25.56 30.02
CA GLU A 225 17.12 -25.15 30.12
C GLU A 225 16.50 -24.72 28.77
N LEU A 226 17.30 -24.61 27.71
CA LEU A 226 16.86 -24.31 26.34
C LEU A 226 16.74 -25.58 25.47
N GLY A 227 17.36 -26.69 25.89
CA GLY A 227 17.41 -27.99 25.20
C GLY A 227 18.85 -28.50 25.01
N LYS A 228 19.02 -29.47 24.09
CA LYS A 228 20.32 -30.06 23.74
C LYS A 228 21.33 -29.00 23.29
N VAL A 229 22.57 -29.14 23.77
CA VAL A 229 23.72 -28.30 23.42
C VAL A 229 24.85 -29.18 22.89
N VAL A 230 25.51 -28.74 21.82
CA VAL A 230 26.76 -29.31 21.31
C VAL A 230 27.77 -28.20 21.02
N ILE A 231 29.06 -28.49 21.28
CA ILE A 231 30.18 -27.66 20.80
C ILE A 231 31.05 -28.53 19.91
N GLY A 232 31.24 -28.10 18.66
CA GLY A 232 32.03 -28.78 17.63
C GLY A 232 33.54 -28.72 17.89
N SER A 233 34.33 -28.69 16.82
CA SER A 233 35.78 -28.60 16.89
C SER A 233 36.35 -28.15 15.56
N GLU A 234 37.63 -27.75 15.54
CA GLU A 234 38.35 -27.22 14.38
C GLU A 234 38.66 -28.28 13.28
N GLU A 235 37.71 -29.15 12.95
CA GLU A 235 37.77 -30.31 12.04
C GLU A 235 36.34 -30.61 11.51
N ASP A 236 36.18 -30.83 10.21
CA ASP A 236 34.88 -31.01 9.52
C ASP A 236 33.83 -31.85 10.31
N ASN A 237 32.67 -31.24 10.59
CA ASN A 237 31.54 -31.78 11.34
C ASN A 237 30.25 -31.88 10.49
N ILE A 238 29.44 -32.91 10.75
CA ILE A 238 28.10 -33.09 10.11
C ILE A 238 27.05 -33.20 11.21
N TYR A 239 26.20 -32.18 11.30
CA TYR A 239 25.14 -32.05 12.31
C TYR A 239 23.83 -32.69 11.85
N LEU A 240 23.42 -33.77 12.53
CA LEU A 240 22.24 -34.58 12.21
C LEU A 240 21.11 -34.49 13.24
N GLY A 241 21.38 -33.90 14.42
CA GLY A 241 20.43 -33.84 15.55
C GLY A 241 19.60 -32.57 15.64
N ASP A 242 18.39 -32.65 16.22
CA ASP A 242 17.64 -31.49 16.70
C ASP A 242 18.33 -30.95 17.98
N PHE A 243 19.23 -29.99 17.78
CA PHE A 243 19.94 -29.27 18.84
C PHE A 243 19.30 -27.90 19.08
N ALA A 244 19.14 -27.53 20.34
CA ALA A 244 18.72 -26.18 20.72
C ALA A 244 19.89 -25.18 20.66
N ILE A 245 21.13 -25.64 20.80
CA ILE A 245 22.33 -24.82 20.63
C ILE A 245 23.42 -25.67 19.93
N ILE A 246 23.90 -25.18 18.80
CA ILE A 246 25.16 -25.61 18.16
C ILE A 246 26.14 -24.44 18.29
N ILE A 247 27.38 -24.74 18.64
CA ILE A 247 28.52 -23.80 18.55
C ILE A 247 29.67 -24.58 17.91
N ASP A 248 29.94 -24.43 16.62
CA ASP A 248 31.20 -24.94 16.09
C ASP A 248 32.37 -23.99 16.40
N LEU A 249 33.57 -24.44 16.09
CA LEU A 249 34.84 -23.72 16.21
C LEU A 249 35.55 -23.62 14.86
N GLY A 250 34.85 -23.95 13.77
CA GLY A 250 35.26 -23.82 12.39
C GLY A 250 35.62 -25.12 11.67
N GLY A 251 35.23 -25.23 10.40
CA GLY A 251 35.38 -26.45 9.62
C GLY A 251 35.09 -26.26 8.13
N ASN A 252 34.36 -27.21 7.55
CA ASN A 252 33.66 -27.09 6.26
C ASN A 252 32.41 -27.95 6.43
N ASP A 253 31.47 -27.45 7.23
CA ASP A 253 30.54 -28.26 8.00
C ASP A 253 29.19 -28.39 7.31
N ILE A 254 28.41 -29.38 7.75
CA ILE A 254 27.13 -29.71 7.09
C ILE A 254 26.01 -29.78 8.13
N TYR A 255 25.23 -28.70 8.21
CA TYR A 255 24.01 -28.62 9.02
C TYR A 255 22.84 -29.25 8.25
N SER A 256 22.57 -30.52 8.51
CA SER A 256 21.50 -31.29 7.86
C SER A 256 20.17 -31.29 8.63
N SER A 257 20.20 -30.82 9.88
CA SER A 257 19.05 -30.73 10.77
C SER A 257 18.36 -29.36 10.62
N PRO A 258 17.03 -29.22 10.86
CA PRO A 258 16.35 -27.94 10.68
C PRO A 258 16.80 -26.85 11.67
N ASN A 259 17.02 -27.20 12.94
CA ASN A 259 17.37 -26.26 14.02
C ASN A 259 16.49 -24.98 14.06
N GLY A 260 15.18 -25.14 13.87
CA GLY A 260 14.18 -24.07 13.94
C GLY A 260 13.36 -24.08 15.23
N ALA A 261 12.94 -22.90 15.70
CA ALA A 261 12.30 -22.74 17.01
C ALA A 261 10.76 -22.85 16.93
N ILE A 262 10.22 -24.03 17.27
CA ILE A 262 8.79 -24.38 17.20
C ILE A 262 8.17 -24.41 18.60
N GLY A 263 7.86 -23.23 19.15
CA GLY A 263 7.71 -22.98 20.59
C GLY A 263 6.59 -23.68 21.37
N PHE A 264 5.82 -24.57 20.72
CA PHE A 264 4.81 -25.41 21.38
C PHE A 264 4.91 -26.91 21.06
N PHE A 265 5.78 -27.33 20.13
CA PHE A 265 5.92 -28.72 19.67
C PHE A 265 7.38 -29.24 19.62
N SER A 266 8.40 -28.37 19.60
CA SER A 266 9.81 -28.71 19.87
C SER A 266 10.45 -27.59 20.71
N HIS A 267 11.77 -27.46 20.65
CA HIS A 267 12.57 -26.43 21.31
C HIS A 267 12.00 -25.02 21.05
N PRO A 268 11.71 -24.21 22.09
CA PRO A 268 11.21 -22.84 21.94
C PRO A 268 12.31 -21.82 21.65
N PHE A 269 13.57 -22.27 21.72
CA PHE A 269 14.76 -21.54 21.33
C PHE A 269 15.60 -22.44 20.43
N SER A 270 16.27 -21.87 19.43
CA SER A 270 17.38 -22.56 18.74
C SER A 270 18.46 -21.55 18.36
N ALA A 271 19.73 -21.94 18.47
CA ALA A 271 20.87 -21.18 17.99
C ALA A 271 21.83 -22.09 17.22
N ILE A 272 22.30 -21.64 16.06
CA ILE A 272 23.56 -22.10 15.45
C ILE A 272 24.55 -20.94 15.53
N ILE A 273 25.81 -21.28 15.80
CA ILE A 273 26.96 -20.39 15.75
C ILE A 273 28.07 -21.21 15.06
N ASP A 274 28.56 -20.78 13.90
CA ASP A 274 29.91 -21.13 13.46
C ASP A 274 30.90 -20.01 13.80
N LEU A 275 32.21 -20.25 13.67
CA LEU A 275 33.29 -19.28 13.86
C LEU A 275 34.25 -19.11 12.67
N SER A 276 34.30 -20.04 11.70
CA SER A 276 34.92 -19.91 10.37
C SER A 276 34.86 -21.24 9.57
N GLY A 277 34.28 -21.27 8.38
CA GLY A 277 34.29 -22.46 7.51
C GLY A 277 33.69 -22.18 6.13
N ASN A 278 33.82 -23.09 5.16
CA ASN A 278 33.05 -23.01 3.91
C ASN A 278 31.89 -24.03 4.01
N ASP A 279 30.74 -23.58 4.51
CA ASP A 279 29.73 -24.42 5.15
C ASP A 279 28.47 -24.68 4.29
N LEU A 280 27.76 -25.77 4.61
CA LEU A 280 26.54 -26.20 3.94
C LEU A 280 25.37 -26.34 4.92
N TYR A 281 24.64 -25.24 5.08
CA TYR A 281 23.35 -25.17 5.76
C TYR A 281 22.25 -25.73 4.84
N SER A 282 21.93 -27.03 4.95
CA SER A 282 21.04 -27.75 4.01
C SER A 282 19.99 -28.64 4.68
N ALA A 283 18.89 -28.05 5.12
CA ALA A 283 17.78 -28.74 5.79
C ALA A 283 16.56 -28.93 4.85
N ASN A 284 16.17 -30.18 4.62
CA ASN A 284 14.99 -30.51 3.80
C ASN A 284 13.67 -30.37 4.57
N ARG A 285 13.44 -29.26 5.28
CA ARG A 285 12.23 -29.02 6.08
C ARG A 285 11.88 -27.53 6.26
N PRO A 286 10.59 -27.14 6.30
CA PRO A 286 10.20 -25.79 6.68
C PRO A 286 10.56 -25.47 8.14
N PHE A 287 10.73 -24.18 8.43
CA PHE A 287 11.26 -23.65 9.69
C PHE A 287 12.65 -24.22 10.00
N SER A 288 13.61 -23.90 9.12
CA SER A 288 15.04 -24.16 9.32
C SER A 288 15.84 -22.85 9.41
N PHE A 289 17.08 -22.92 9.92
CA PHE A 289 18.10 -21.85 9.89
C PHE A 289 17.57 -20.44 10.20
N ALA A 290 17.50 -20.09 11.49
CA ALA A 290 16.83 -18.88 11.99
C ALA A 290 15.32 -18.78 11.68
N GLY A 291 14.65 -19.89 11.34
CA GLY A 291 13.20 -20.00 11.17
C GLY A 291 12.42 -20.26 12.47
N SER A 292 11.27 -19.60 12.67
CA SER A 292 10.52 -19.68 13.94
C SER A 292 8.98 -19.59 13.85
N ILE A 293 8.31 -20.29 14.79
CA ILE A 293 6.88 -20.11 15.09
C ILE A 293 6.61 -20.31 16.60
N PHE A 294 6.09 -19.26 17.24
CA PHE A 294 6.04 -19.01 18.70
C PHE A 294 7.39 -19.11 19.44
N GLY A 295 8.49 -19.39 18.76
CA GLY A 295 9.84 -19.55 19.31
C GLY A 295 10.75 -18.34 19.08
N THR A 296 12.04 -18.58 19.19
CA THR A 296 13.12 -17.63 18.92
C THR A 296 14.31 -18.38 18.34
N SER A 297 14.70 -18.08 17.10
CA SER A 297 15.76 -18.80 16.39
C SER A 297 16.85 -17.83 15.93
N LEU A 298 18.10 -18.25 16.07
CA LEU A 298 19.30 -17.48 15.76
C LEU A 298 20.24 -18.34 14.89
N LEU A 299 20.85 -17.72 13.89
CA LEU A 299 22.04 -18.23 13.20
C LEU A 299 23.05 -17.08 13.22
N LEU A 300 24.25 -17.37 13.72
CA LEU A 300 25.42 -16.52 13.61
C LEU A 300 26.47 -17.28 12.79
N ASP A 301 26.89 -16.72 11.67
CA ASP A 301 28.12 -17.14 11.02
C ASP A 301 29.16 -16.04 11.19
N PHE A 302 30.44 -16.39 11.22
CA PHE A 302 31.54 -15.43 11.29
C PHE A 302 32.44 -15.42 10.04
N GLY A 303 32.25 -16.38 9.12
CA GLY A 303 32.57 -16.17 7.72
C GLY A 303 33.17 -17.36 6.95
N GLY A 304 32.85 -17.39 5.65
CA GLY A 304 33.10 -18.51 4.75
C GLY A 304 33.07 -18.15 3.25
N ASP A 305 32.56 -19.09 2.45
CA ASP A 305 31.91 -18.85 1.15
C ASP A 305 30.84 -19.96 1.06
N ASP A 306 29.61 -19.62 1.43
CA ASP A 306 28.69 -20.52 2.11
C ASP A 306 27.40 -20.78 1.35
N ILE A 307 26.70 -21.86 1.73
CA ILE A 307 25.52 -22.34 1.02
C ILE A 307 24.34 -22.55 1.96
N TYR A 308 23.48 -21.55 2.00
CA TYR A 308 22.26 -21.48 2.81
C TYR A 308 21.03 -22.00 2.03
N ARG A 309 20.83 -23.33 2.00
CA ARG A 309 19.68 -23.99 1.36
C ARG A 309 18.58 -24.38 2.33
N ALA A 310 17.50 -23.61 2.32
CA ALA A 310 16.35 -23.79 3.18
C ALA A 310 15.02 -24.00 2.42
N GLN A 311 13.97 -24.38 3.14
CA GLN A 311 12.61 -24.45 2.59
C GLN A 311 11.80 -23.21 3.01
N GLU A 312 10.51 -23.36 3.30
CA GLU A 312 9.64 -22.26 3.68
C GLU A 312 9.87 -21.83 5.14
N TYR A 313 9.52 -20.60 5.51
CA TYR A 313 9.59 -20.06 6.88
C TYR A 313 10.98 -20.07 7.53
N SER A 314 12.03 -19.84 6.72
CA SER A 314 13.44 -20.10 7.04
C SER A 314 14.36 -18.94 6.62
N LEU A 315 15.64 -18.95 7.00
CA LEU A 315 16.61 -17.84 6.76
C LEU A 315 16.11 -16.52 7.37
N GLY A 316 16.22 -16.43 8.70
CA GLY A 316 15.90 -15.19 9.44
C GLY A 316 14.40 -14.86 9.46
N SER A 317 13.51 -15.84 9.64
CA SER A 317 12.07 -15.66 9.43
C SER A 317 11.18 -16.06 10.61
N ALA A 318 10.06 -15.34 10.79
CA ALA A 318 9.10 -15.56 11.87
C ALA A 318 7.63 -15.41 11.42
N LEU A 319 6.83 -16.48 11.55
CA LEU A 319 5.36 -16.43 11.47
C LEU A 319 4.70 -15.95 12.76
N PHE A 320 5.40 -16.15 13.88
CA PHE A 320 5.10 -15.66 15.22
C PHE A 320 6.42 -15.76 15.97
N GLY A 321 7.05 -14.66 16.38
CA GLY A 321 8.24 -14.72 17.26
C GLY A 321 9.41 -13.89 16.76
N LEU A 322 10.58 -14.52 16.69
CA LEU A 322 11.85 -13.89 16.33
C LEU A 322 12.75 -14.87 15.56
N GLY A 323 13.12 -14.51 14.34
CA GLY A 323 14.20 -15.15 13.58
C GLY A 323 15.28 -14.11 13.25
N ILE A 324 16.55 -14.42 13.50
CA ILE A 324 17.70 -13.60 13.12
C ILE A 324 18.75 -14.51 12.47
N LEU A 325 19.07 -14.25 11.22
CA LEU A 325 20.32 -14.68 10.58
C LEU A 325 21.25 -13.46 10.58
N LEU A 326 22.50 -13.64 11.00
CA LEU A 326 23.57 -12.68 10.84
C LEU A 326 24.80 -13.44 10.35
N ASP A 327 25.15 -13.25 9.08
CA ASP A 327 26.48 -13.56 8.58
C ASP A 327 27.42 -12.39 8.93
N PHE A 328 28.72 -12.57 8.75
CA PHE A 328 29.72 -11.51 8.87
C PHE A 328 30.61 -11.35 7.64
N LYS A 329 30.85 -12.40 6.85
CA LYS A 329 31.84 -12.41 5.74
C LYS A 329 31.67 -13.60 4.80
N GLY A 330 31.51 -13.38 3.50
CA GLY A 330 31.70 -14.47 2.54
C GLY A 330 31.56 -14.08 1.08
N ASN A 331 30.92 -14.96 0.30
CA ASN A 331 30.46 -14.77 -1.08
C ASN A 331 29.30 -15.76 -1.32
N ASP A 332 28.15 -15.48 -0.71
CA ASP A 332 27.28 -16.51 -0.14
C ASP A 332 25.99 -16.76 -0.93
N PHE A 333 25.52 -18.01 -0.88
CA PHE A 333 24.39 -18.48 -1.67
C PHE A 333 23.16 -18.78 -0.82
N TYR A 334 22.35 -17.74 -0.62
CA TYR A 334 21.07 -17.82 0.08
C TYR A 334 19.95 -18.32 -0.84
N GLU A 335 19.58 -19.60 -0.71
CA GLU A 335 18.47 -20.21 -1.45
C GLU A 335 17.37 -20.70 -0.50
N GLY A 336 16.35 -19.86 -0.34
CA GLY A 336 15.11 -20.22 0.34
C GLY A 336 13.94 -20.36 -0.65
N ARG A 337 12.76 -20.74 -0.15
CA ARG A 337 11.55 -20.88 -0.98
C ARG A 337 10.58 -19.73 -0.79
N THR A 338 9.68 -19.87 0.17
CA THR A 338 8.56 -18.97 0.41
C THR A 338 8.55 -18.56 1.87
N PHE A 339 8.36 -17.27 2.14
CA PHE A 339 8.49 -16.71 3.49
C PHE A 339 9.92 -16.91 4.05
N THR A 340 10.90 -16.24 3.45
CA THR A 340 12.33 -16.46 3.71
C THR A 340 13.17 -15.18 3.57
N GLN A 341 14.44 -15.19 3.98
CA GLN A 341 15.35 -14.04 3.85
C GLN A 341 14.79 -12.78 4.54
N GLY A 342 14.64 -12.86 5.86
CA GLY A 342 14.18 -11.74 6.67
C GLY A 342 12.66 -11.49 6.66
N SER A 343 11.82 -12.53 6.73
CA SER A 343 10.35 -12.38 6.61
C SER A 343 9.60 -12.37 7.95
N GLY A 344 8.70 -11.41 8.14
CA GLY A 344 8.01 -11.15 9.42
C GLY A 344 6.49 -10.98 9.30
N PHE A 345 5.74 -11.91 9.90
CA PHE A 345 4.29 -11.85 10.15
C PHE A 345 4.10 -12.09 11.65
N TYR A 346 3.33 -11.22 12.33
CA TYR A 346 3.11 -11.27 13.78
C TYR A 346 4.39 -11.42 14.65
N GLY A 347 5.55 -11.06 14.10
CA GLY A 347 6.89 -11.36 14.61
C GLY A 347 7.96 -10.61 13.84
N LEU A 348 9.21 -10.76 14.27
CA LEU A 348 10.37 -10.09 13.67
C LEU A 348 11.22 -11.14 12.94
N GLY A 349 11.42 -10.95 11.63
CA GLY A 349 12.36 -11.72 10.83
C GLY A 349 13.45 -10.80 10.31
N LEU A 350 14.71 -11.13 10.56
CA LEU A 350 15.87 -10.38 10.09
C LEU A 350 16.90 -11.31 9.43
N LEU A 351 17.38 -10.92 8.26
CA LEU A 351 18.65 -11.38 7.69
C LEU A 351 19.58 -10.15 7.67
N LEU A 352 20.81 -10.35 8.15
CA LEU A 352 21.89 -9.36 8.11
C LEU A 352 23.09 -10.01 7.43
N ASP A 353 23.66 -9.33 6.44
CA ASP A 353 24.98 -9.58 5.88
C ASP A 353 25.83 -8.30 6.02
N LEU A 354 27.16 -8.44 6.00
CA LEU A 354 28.11 -7.38 6.33
C LEU A 354 29.22 -7.15 5.28
N GLU A 355 29.70 -8.20 4.62
CA GLU A 355 30.88 -8.18 3.73
C GLU A 355 30.88 -9.40 2.75
N GLY A 356 30.40 -9.26 1.51
CA GLY A 356 30.45 -10.37 0.53
C GLY A 356 30.35 -9.97 -0.95
N ASN A 357 29.72 -10.83 -1.77
CA ASN A 357 29.26 -10.61 -3.15
C ASN A 357 28.12 -11.62 -3.45
N ASP A 358 26.91 -11.34 -2.99
CA ASP A 358 26.04 -12.38 -2.45
C ASP A 358 24.79 -12.62 -3.31
N THR A 359 24.27 -13.86 -3.26
CA THR A 359 23.15 -14.29 -4.10
C THR A 359 21.93 -14.67 -3.28
N TYR A 360 20.98 -13.75 -3.24
CA TYR A 360 19.69 -13.92 -2.57
C TYR A 360 18.64 -14.47 -3.53
N ARG A 361 18.33 -15.76 -3.40
CA ARG A 361 17.33 -16.47 -4.22
C ARG A 361 16.11 -16.90 -3.40
N ALA A 362 14.93 -16.47 -3.84
CA ALA A 362 13.65 -16.89 -3.28
C ALA A 362 12.56 -17.05 -4.35
N TYR A 363 11.45 -17.71 -4.00
CA TYR A 363 10.24 -17.73 -4.82
C TYR A 363 9.34 -16.53 -4.52
N ASN A 364 8.93 -16.34 -3.27
CA ASN A 364 8.11 -15.20 -2.85
C ASN A 364 7.98 -14.97 -1.34
N PHE A 365 7.41 -13.81 -0.97
CA PHE A 365 7.26 -13.34 0.41
C PHE A 365 8.62 -13.28 1.12
N ALA A 366 9.61 -12.67 0.48
CA ALA A 366 11.02 -12.79 0.86
C ALA A 366 11.79 -11.47 0.81
N GLN A 367 13.08 -11.49 1.19
CA GLN A 367 14.00 -10.36 1.05
C GLN A 367 13.45 -9.10 1.74
N GLY A 368 13.30 -9.20 3.07
CA GLY A 368 12.76 -8.13 3.92
C GLY A 368 11.23 -8.02 3.92
N PHE A 369 10.50 -9.13 3.75
CA PHE A 369 9.03 -9.10 3.59
C PHE A 369 8.25 -8.90 4.91
N GLY A 370 7.34 -7.91 4.92
CA GLY A 370 6.51 -7.57 6.09
C GLY A 370 5.01 -7.87 5.98
N SER A 371 4.39 -8.47 6.99
CA SER A 371 2.93 -8.63 7.06
C SER A 371 2.36 -8.47 8.49
N THR A 372 1.04 -8.62 8.70
CA THR A 372 0.26 -8.25 9.90
C THR A 372 1.03 -8.28 11.22
N PHE A 373 1.28 -7.12 11.85
CA PHE A 373 2.03 -7.01 13.12
C PHE A 373 3.44 -7.63 13.11
N GLY A 374 4.05 -7.77 11.93
CA GLY A 374 5.42 -8.22 11.74
C GLY A 374 6.29 -7.22 11.00
N TYR A 375 7.59 -7.38 11.20
CA TYR A 375 8.65 -6.61 10.56
C TYR A 375 9.55 -7.61 9.86
N GLY A 376 9.72 -7.45 8.55
CA GLY A 376 10.74 -8.13 7.77
C GLY A 376 11.88 -7.16 7.48
N GLY A 377 13.12 -7.61 7.62
CA GLY A 377 14.31 -6.84 7.29
C GLY A 377 15.36 -7.72 6.61
N LEU A 378 15.82 -7.32 5.43
CA LEU A 378 17.11 -7.71 4.88
C LEU A 378 18.01 -6.48 4.96
N PHE A 379 19.21 -6.67 5.46
CA PHE A 379 20.24 -5.63 5.56
C PHE A 379 21.54 -6.18 5.00
N ASP A 380 21.96 -5.68 3.85
CA ASP A 380 23.32 -5.85 3.35
C ASP A 380 24.12 -4.58 3.63
N LEU A 381 25.45 -4.65 3.59
CA LEU A 381 26.34 -3.54 3.82
C LEU A 381 27.49 -3.40 2.81
N SER A 382 27.81 -4.42 2.00
CA SER A 382 28.96 -4.39 1.07
C SER A 382 29.13 -5.65 0.20
N GLY A 383 28.82 -5.55 -1.10
CA GLY A 383 29.24 -6.54 -2.09
C GLY A 383 29.06 -6.11 -3.55
N ASN A 384 28.41 -6.98 -4.35
CA ASN A 384 27.82 -6.74 -5.67
C ASN A 384 26.66 -7.77 -5.87
N GLU A 385 25.47 -7.45 -5.39
CA GLU A 385 24.46 -8.42 -4.95
C GLU A 385 23.47 -8.84 -6.05
N LEU A 386 23.03 -10.11 -5.98
CA LEU A 386 21.99 -10.67 -6.85
C LEU A 386 20.72 -10.99 -6.06
N TYR A 387 19.79 -10.04 -6.04
CA TYR A 387 18.46 -10.21 -5.46
C TYR A 387 17.46 -10.80 -6.47
N TYR A 388 17.30 -12.12 -6.47
CA TYR A 388 16.30 -12.81 -7.31
C TYR A 388 15.08 -13.29 -6.52
N ALA A 389 13.89 -12.80 -6.88
CA ALA A 389 12.62 -13.23 -6.30
C ALA A 389 11.60 -13.62 -7.39
N GLY A 390 11.37 -14.92 -7.62
CA GLY A 390 10.39 -15.41 -8.59
C GLY A 390 10.57 -16.88 -8.98
N GLY A 391 10.15 -17.26 -10.18
CA GLY A 391 10.49 -18.55 -10.80
C GLY A 391 9.65 -19.78 -10.40
N LYS A 392 8.74 -19.70 -9.42
CA LYS A 392 7.74 -20.76 -9.14
C LYS A 392 6.30 -20.37 -9.50
N PHE A 393 5.81 -19.24 -8.99
CA PHE A 393 4.38 -18.91 -9.00
C PHE A 393 4.05 -17.75 -9.94
N TYR A 394 3.22 -17.97 -10.96
CA TYR A 394 2.77 -16.93 -11.88
C TYR A 394 1.73 -15.99 -11.26
N HIS A 395 1.61 -14.77 -11.79
CA HIS A 395 0.60 -13.78 -11.39
C HIS A 395 -0.73 -13.97 -12.14
N GLU A 396 -1.22 -15.21 -12.18
CA GLU A 396 -2.52 -15.53 -12.77
C GLU A 396 -3.69 -14.87 -12.01
N PRO A 397 -4.79 -14.50 -12.69
CA PRO A 397 -4.99 -14.49 -14.14
C PRO A 397 -4.66 -13.12 -14.79
N LEU A 398 -3.92 -12.25 -14.11
CA LEU A 398 -3.66 -10.87 -14.55
C LEU A 398 -2.44 -10.80 -15.49
N LEU A 399 -1.33 -11.39 -15.06
CA LEU A 399 -0.08 -11.49 -15.79
C LEU A 399 0.39 -12.96 -15.74
N PRO A 400 -0.15 -13.82 -16.62
CA PRO A 400 0.03 -15.28 -16.53
C PRO A 400 1.42 -15.78 -16.95
N GLU A 401 2.24 -14.95 -17.59
CA GLU A 401 3.59 -15.29 -18.04
C GLU A 401 4.68 -14.78 -17.08
N ASP A 402 4.29 -14.06 -16.01
CA ASP A 402 5.17 -13.29 -15.11
C ASP A 402 5.01 -13.76 -13.66
N PHE A 403 6.06 -13.65 -12.83
CA PHE A 403 6.03 -14.19 -11.47
C PHE A 403 5.48 -13.22 -10.42
N ARG A 404 4.87 -13.76 -9.36
CA ARG A 404 4.46 -12.98 -8.18
C ARG A 404 5.53 -13.06 -7.09
N SER A 405 6.33 -12.01 -6.98
CA SER A 405 7.54 -11.98 -6.14
C SER A 405 7.23 -11.61 -4.68
N PHE A 406 6.43 -10.58 -4.44
CA PHE A 406 6.11 -10.11 -3.07
C PHE A 406 7.36 -9.93 -2.18
N ALA A 407 8.43 -9.32 -2.70
CA ALA A 407 9.78 -9.33 -2.12
C ALA A 407 10.51 -7.98 -2.20
N GLN A 408 11.78 -7.92 -1.80
CA GLN A 408 12.65 -6.74 -1.90
C GLN A 408 12.05 -5.54 -1.15
N GLY A 409 11.89 -5.70 0.17
CA GLY A 409 11.29 -4.71 1.05
C GLY A 409 9.76 -4.60 0.97
N PHE A 410 9.10 -5.48 0.21
CA PHE A 410 7.65 -5.48 0.04
C PHE A 410 6.90 -5.78 1.36
N ALA A 411 5.68 -5.25 1.50
CA ALA A 411 4.83 -5.58 2.65
C ALA A 411 3.33 -5.64 2.34
N MET A 412 2.59 -6.59 2.92
CA MET A 412 1.13 -6.73 2.72
C MET A 412 0.28 -6.95 3.97
N GLY A 413 -0.99 -6.55 3.90
CA GLY A 413 -2.08 -7.00 4.79
C GLY A 413 -3.14 -7.85 4.10
N PHE A 414 -3.82 -8.70 4.87
CA PHE A 414 -4.87 -9.60 4.40
C PHE A 414 -6.20 -8.86 4.22
N ARG A 415 -6.50 -8.45 2.98
CA ARG A 415 -7.72 -7.71 2.64
C ARG A 415 -8.97 -8.60 2.72
N PRO A 416 -10.05 -8.21 3.46
CA PRO A 416 -10.25 -6.96 4.19
C PRO A 416 -10.06 -7.07 5.72
N ASP A 417 -9.61 -8.22 6.24
CA ASP A 417 -9.76 -8.61 7.65
C ASP A 417 -8.53 -8.33 8.55
N ALA A 418 -7.35 -8.08 7.99
CA ALA A 418 -6.18 -7.59 8.72
C ALA A 418 -5.32 -6.59 7.92
N SER A 419 -4.72 -5.63 8.64
CA SER A 419 -3.69 -4.72 8.12
C SER A 419 -2.34 -5.42 8.10
N GLY A 420 -1.40 -4.94 7.30
CA GLY A 420 -0.09 -5.55 7.12
C GLY A 420 0.97 -5.17 8.16
N GLY A 421 2.23 -5.31 7.73
CA GLY A 421 3.43 -5.09 8.53
C GLY A 421 4.30 -3.96 8.00
N ILE A 422 5.58 -4.05 8.32
CA ILE A 422 6.65 -3.22 7.73
C ILE A 422 7.65 -4.17 7.05
N GLY A 423 7.97 -3.91 5.79
CA GLY A 423 9.07 -4.55 5.08
C GLY A 423 10.20 -3.54 4.86
N LEU A 424 11.44 -4.02 4.83
CA LEU A 424 12.63 -3.25 4.51
C LEU A 424 13.68 -4.13 3.85
N LEU A 425 14.14 -3.74 2.66
CA LEU A 425 15.46 -4.07 2.16
C LEU A 425 16.32 -2.81 2.30
N TYR A 426 17.46 -2.93 2.96
CA TYR A 426 18.53 -1.93 2.97
C TYR A 426 19.75 -2.57 2.33
N ASP A 427 20.16 -2.05 1.19
CA ASP A 427 21.53 -2.19 0.71
C ASP A 427 22.26 -0.86 0.90
N LYS A 428 23.56 -0.90 0.71
CA LYS A 428 24.47 0.17 1.04
C LYS A 428 25.57 0.37 0.02
N LYS A 429 26.01 -0.69 -0.66
CA LYS A 429 27.28 -0.73 -1.37
C LYS A 429 27.35 -1.92 -2.34
N GLY A 430 27.17 -1.65 -3.63
CA GLY A 430 27.46 -2.66 -4.64
C GLY A 430 27.42 -2.14 -6.08
N ASN A 431 26.91 -2.98 -6.98
CA ASN A 431 26.58 -2.69 -8.38
C ASN A 431 25.44 -3.65 -8.80
N ASP A 432 24.28 -3.50 -8.18
CA ASP A 432 23.44 -4.60 -7.73
C ASP A 432 22.28 -4.89 -8.68
N PHE A 433 21.75 -6.11 -8.61
CA PHE A 433 20.70 -6.58 -9.51
C PHE A 433 19.43 -7.02 -8.78
N TYR A 434 18.54 -6.06 -8.59
CA TYR A 434 17.20 -6.24 -8.07
C TYR A 434 16.25 -6.81 -9.14
N ASN A 435 16.00 -8.12 -9.08
CA ASN A 435 15.23 -8.87 -10.08
C ASN A 435 13.98 -9.50 -9.46
N GLY A 436 12.81 -8.87 -9.68
CA GLY A 436 11.53 -9.36 -9.18
C GLY A 436 10.33 -8.77 -9.92
N ASP A 437 9.52 -9.64 -10.55
CA ASP A 437 8.43 -9.27 -11.46
C ASP A 437 7.31 -8.45 -10.80
N VAL A 438 6.46 -9.07 -9.98
CA VAL A 438 5.23 -8.44 -9.47
C VAL A 438 5.25 -8.32 -7.95
N PHE A 439 4.94 -7.13 -7.43
CA PHE A 439 5.03 -6.76 -6.00
C PHE A 439 6.46 -6.80 -5.46
N ALA A 440 7.33 -5.91 -5.96
CA ALA A 440 8.76 -5.85 -5.60
C ALA A 440 9.22 -4.44 -5.19
N GLN A 441 10.50 -4.29 -4.82
CA GLN A 441 11.24 -3.03 -4.76
C GLN A 441 10.52 -1.92 -3.97
N GLY A 442 10.39 -2.09 -2.66
CA GLY A 442 9.81 -1.09 -1.74
C GLY A 442 8.28 -0.90 -1.84
N THR A 443 7.59 -1.75 -2.60
CA THR A 443 6.13 -1.66 -2.82
C THR A 443 5.31 -2.12 -1.61
N SER A 444 4.02 -1.78 -1.51
CA SER A 444 3.13 -2.25 -0.44
C SER A 444 1.68 -2.49 -0.84
N TYR A 445 0.98 -3.39 -0.14
CA TYR A 445 -0.44 -3.72 -0.35
C TYR A 445 -1.27 -3.77 0.96
N TRP A 446 -2.36 -2.99 1.05
CA TRP A 446 -3.35 -3.05 2.15
C TRP A 446 -2.83 -2.81 3.58
N TYR A 447 -2.77 -1.53 3.98
CA TYR A 447 -2.36 -1.08 5.32
C TYR A 447 -1.02 -1.67 5.78
N SER A 448 -0.01 -1.59 4.92
CA SER A 448 1.37 -1.94 5.17
C SER A 448 2.31 -0.77 4.81
N LEU A 449 3.58 -0.90 5.18
CA LEU A 449 4.66 -0.03 4.74
C LEU A 449 5.76 -0.91 4.12
N GLY A 450 6.01 -0.75 2.82
CA GLY A 450 7.15 -1.35 2.12
C GLY A 450 8.23 -0.31 1.93
N MET A 451 9.50 -0.71 1.99
CA MET A 451 10.65 0.19 1.93
C MET A 451 11.83 -0.52 1.23
N LEU A 452 12.39 0.10 0.21
CA LEU A 452 13.73 -0.22 -0.29
C LEU A 452 14.61 1.02 -0.08
N PHE A 453 15.87 0.81 0.28
CA PHE A 453 16.86 1.87 0.42
C PHE A 453 18.21 1.38 -0.08
N ASP A 454 18.86 2.15 -0.95
CA ASP A 454 20.26 2.00 -1.33
C ASP A 454 21.10 3.21 -0.87
N GLU A 455 22.43 3.08 -0.86
CA GLU A 455 23.36 4.15 -0.44
C GLU A 455 24.52 4.44 -1.42
N GLU A 456 25.07 3.44 -2.14
CA GLU A 456 26.21 3.56 -3.08
C GLU A 456 26.27 2.43 -4.16
N GLY A 457 25.94 2.67 -5.44
CA GLY A 457 26.12 1.63 -6.48
C GLY A 457 26.14 2.08 -7.95
N GLN A 458 25.68 1.19 -8.85
CA GLN A 458 25.34 1.41 -10.27
C GLN A 458 24.34 0.33 -10.72
N ASP A 459 23.07 0.51 -10.38
CA ASP A 459 22.18 -0.57 -9.95
C ASP A 459 21.04 -0.80 -10.95
N LYS A 460 20.44 -2.00 -10.88
CA LYS A 460 19.53 -2.51 -11.90
C LYS A 460 18.24 -3.00 -11.27
N TYR A 461 17.24 -2.14 -11.31
CA TYR A 461 15.90 -2.39 -10.80
C TYR A 461 15.01 -2.96 -11.92
N LEU A 462 14.94 -4.29 -12.02
CA LEU A 462 14.13 -5.01 -13.00
C LEU A 462 12.82 -5.51 -12.36
N ALA A 463 11.70 -5.00 -12.86
CA ALA A 463 10.36 -5.42 -12.45
C ALA A 463 9.32 -5.40 -13.60
N THR A 464 8.11 -5.85 -13.29
CA THR A 464 7.00 -6.02 -14.24
C THR A 464 5.76 -5.17 -13.88
N GLU A 465 5.21 -5.22 -12.67
CA GLU A 465 4.08 -4.37 -12.21
C GLU A 465 4.05 -4.30 -10.67
N TYR A 466 3.56 -3.20 -10.09
CA TYR A 466 3.56 -2.98 -8.63
C TYR A 466 4.98 -3.04 -8.06
N ALA A 467 5.81 -2.07 -8.47
CA ALA A 467 7.24 -2.02 -8.18
C ALA A 467 7.72 -0.61 -7.77
N GLN A 468 9.01 -0.48 -7.42
CA GLN A 468 9.75 0.79 -7.37
C GLN A 468 9.04 1.88 -6.53
N GLY A 469 8.84 1.56 -5.25
CA GLY A 469 8.26 2.46 -4.25
C GLY A 469 6.74 2.65 -4.33
N ALA A 470 6.02 1.81 -5.09
CA ALA A 470 4.58 1.98 -5.30
C ALA A 470 3.74 1.64 -4.04
N GLY A 471 2.69 2.41 -3.80
CA GLY A 471 1.73 2.16 -2.72
C GLY A 471 0.40 1.65 -3.25
N ILE A 472 -0.08 0.48 -2.82
CA ILE A 472 -1.29 -0.16 -3.38
C ILE A 472 -2.38 -0.37 -2.31
N HIS A 473 -3.58 0.12 -2.58
CA HIS A 473 -4.79 -0.02 -1.74
C HIS A 473 -4.59 0.32 -0.25
N LEU A 474 -4.58 1.61 0.10
CA LEU A 474 -4.52 2.07 1.51
C LEU A 474 -3.19 1.67 2.22
N ALA A 475 -2.08 1.62 1.48
CA ALA A 475 -0.74 1.31 1.98
C ALA A 475 0.30 2.37 1.56
N SER A 476 1.54 2.23 2.02
CA SER A 476 2.65 3.16 1.73
C SER A 476 3.86 2.42 1.18
N GLY A 477 4.24 2.68 -0.07
CA GLY A 477 5.54 2.26 -0.61
C GLY A 477 6.54 3.40 -0.56
N ILE A 478 7.83 3.06 -0.52
CA ILE A 478 8.93 3.99 -0.76
C ILE A 478 10.17 3.25 -1.28
N LEU A 479 10.78 3.79 -2.32
CA LEU A 479 12.16 3.50 -2.72
C LEU A 479 12.97 4.78 -2.53
N ILE A 480 14.19 4.65 -2.01
CA ILE A 480 15.20 5.72 -2.01
C ILE A 480 16.49 5.11 -2.54
N ASP A 481 17.08 5.74 -3.54
CA ASP A 481 18.49 5.57 -3.86
C ASP A 481 19.28 6.81 -3.41
N ARG A 482 20.60 6.75 -3.50
CA ARG A 482 21.50 7.85 -3.18
C ARG A 482 22.58 8.12 -4.21
N LYS A 483 23.08 7.12 -4.96
CA LYS A 483 24.17 7.30 -5.94
C LYS A 483 24.28 6.11 -6.90
N GLY A 484 24.21 6.38 -8.20
CA GLY A 484 24.61 5.43 -9.23
C GLY A 484 24.26 5.93 -10.63
N ASP A 485 24.65 5.18 -11.68
CA ASP A 485 24.20 5.47 -13.06
C ASP A 485 23.06 4.49 -13.38
N ASP A 486 21.88 4.71 -12.82
CA ASP A 486 20.98 3.63 -12.43
C ASP A 486 19.88 3.31 -13.44
N ASN A 487 19.39 2.07 -13.37
CA ASN A 487 18.56 1.47 -14.43
C ASN A 487 17.23 0.97 -13.86
N TYR A 488 16.23 1.85 -13.86
CA TYR A 488 14.89 1.60 -13.35
C TYR A 488 13.93 1.14 -14.44
N TYR A 489 13.74 -0.18 -14.56
CA TYR A 489 12.80 -0.77 -15.50
C TYR A 489 11.59 -1.40 -14.78
N SER A 490 10.39 -0.90 -15.06
CA SER A 490 9.15 -1.65 -14.84
C SER A 490 8.39 -1.81 -16.14
N ARG A 491 7.97 -3.03 -16.50
CA ARG A 491 7.27 -3.27 -17.77
C ARG A 491 5.90 -2.57 -17.83
N LEU A 492 5.23 -2.45 -16.69
CA LEU A 492 3.90 -1.85 -16.49
C LEU A 492 3.89 -1.02 -15.19
N GLY A 493 2.93 -0.08 -15.11
CA GLY A 493 2.60 0.65 -13.89
C GLY A 493 1.34 0.07 -13.23
N PRO A 494 1.15 0.24 -11.91
CA PRO A 494 1.83 1.22 -11.05
C PRO A 494 3.26 0.87 -10.67
N ALA A 495 4.20 1.79 -10.88
CA ALA A 495 5.61 1.69 -10.49
C ALA A 495 6.17 3.06 -10.06
N GLN A 496 7.49 3.23 -9.94
CA GLN A 496 8.21 4.53 -9.92
C GLN A 496 7.50 5.66 -9.14
N GLY A 497 7.26 5.41 -7.84
CA GLY A 497 6.63 6.37 -6.93
C GLY A 497 5.12 6.55 -7.08
N GLU A 498 4.43 5.69 -7.84
CA GLU A 498 2.98 5.72 -8.00
C GLU A 498 2.22 5.31 -6.73
N GLY A 499 1.19 6.09 -6.38
CA GLY A 499 0.15 5.65 -5.46
C GLY A 499 -1.06 5.15 -6.23
N HIS A 500 -1.50 3.91 -5.99
CA HIS A 500 -2.82 3.42 -6.43
C HIS A 500 -3.81 3.11 -5.29
N ASP A 501 -4.97 3.77 -5.32
CA ASP A 501 -6.14 3.57 -4.45
C ASP A 501 -5.93 3.93 -2.96
N PHE A 502 -6.10 5.22 -2.63
CA PHE A 502 -5.97 5.76 -1.26
C PHE A 502 -4.64 5.45 -0.56
N SER A 503 -3.57 5.28 -1.33
CA SER A 503 -2.23 4.94 -0.88
C SER A 503 -1.25 6.11 -0.97
N VAL A 504 0.01 5.82 -0.68
CA VAL A 504 1.19 6.69 -0.86
C VAL A 504 2.25 5.89 -1.61
N GLY A 505 2.69 6.36 -2.78
CA GLY A 505 3.93 5.90 -3.43
C GLY A 505 4.98 7.00 -3.38
N ILE A 506 6.25 6.62 -3.25
CA ILE A 506 7.41 7.53 -3.26
C ILE A 506 8.59 6.84 -3.94
N LEU A 507 9.23 7.50 -4.91
CA LEU A 507 10.60 7.23 -5.35
C LEU A 507 11.42 8.52 -5.17
N ILE A 508 12.63 8.38 -4.63
CA ILE A 508 13.61 9.48 -4.53
C ILE A 508 14.96 8.94 -5.01
N ASP A 509 15.50 9.51 -6.07
CA ASP A 509 16.91 9.44 -6.44
C ASP A 509 17.64 10.73 -6.03
N LYS A 510 18.93 10.85 -6.32
CA LYS A 510 19.87 11.76 -5.65
C LYS A 510 21.08 12.22 -6.48
N GLU A 511 21.82 11.32 -7.13
CA GLU A 511 23.15 11.58 -7.74
C GLU A 511 23.55 10.57 -8.84
N GLY A 512 23.30 10.86 -10.13
CA GLY A 512 23.95 10.19 -11.28
C GLY A 512 23.15 10.20 -12.60
N ASP A 513 23.62 9.52 -13.67
CA ASP A 513 23.07 9.64 -15.04
C ASP A 513 21.98 8.57 -15.36
N ASP A 514 20.75 8.76 -14.87
CA ASP A 514 19.76 7.69 -14.71
C ASP A 514 18.89 7.34 -15.92
N HIS A 515 18.38 6.10 -15.91
CA HIS A 515 17.54 5.53 -16.97
C HIS A 515 16.22 4.95 -16.42
N TYR A 516 15.16 5.78 -16.47
CA TYR A 516 13.81 5.44 -15.99
C TYR A 516 12.89 4.96 -17.11
N TYR A 517 12.34 3.75 -17.00
CA TYR A 517 11.30 3.22 -17.89
C TYR A 517 10.12 2.66 -17.10
N THR A 518 8.92 3.20 -17.30
CA THR A 518 7.68 2.50 -16.92
C THR A 518 6.45 2.89 -17.76
N SER A 519 5.54 1.92 -17.97
CA SER A 519 4.13 2.26 -18.25
C SER A 519 3.47 2.85 -16.98
N GLY A 520 2.30 3.49 -17.10
CA GLY A 520 1.66 4.24 -16.02
C GLY A 520 2.24 5.66 -15.82
N GLY A 521 3.55 5.74 -15.61
CA GLY A 521 4.33 6.98 -15.50
C GLY A 521 5.03 7.18 -14.16
N GLN A 522 5.80 8.26 -14.04
CA GLN A 522 6.54 8.61 -12.83
C GLN A 522 5.73 9.52 -11.89
N GLY A 523 5.62 9.14 -10.61
CA GLY A 523 5.05 9.99 -9.54
C GLY A 523 3.52 10.19 -9.59
N ILE A 524 2.76 9.19 -10.06
CA ILE A 524 1.32 9.32 -10.38
C ILE A 524 0.40 9.08 -9.17
N GLY A 525 -0.61 9.96 -9.02
CA GLY A 525 -1.67 9.86 -8.02
C GLY A 525 -2.94 9.17 -8.52
N LEU A 526 -2.89 7.85 -8.74
CA LEU A 526 -4.04 7.05 -9.20
C LEU A 526 -5.08 6.75 -8.10
N THR A 527 -6.34 7.06 -8.39
CA THR A 527 -7.53 6.59 -7.67
C THR A 527 -7.57 7.09 -6.21
N ASN A 528 -7.46 8.41 -6.04
CA ASN A 528 -7.47 9.10 -4.74
C ASN A 528 -6.25 8.81 -3.84
N SER A 529 -5.06 8.66 -4.41
CA SER A 529 -3.78 8.44 -3.71
C SER A 529 -2.91 9.69 -3.66
N PHE A 530 -1.70 9.56 -3.10
CA PHE A 530 -0.56 10.45 -3.34
C PHE A 530 0.56 9.65 -4.04
N GLY A 531 1.10 10.19 -5.13
CA GLY A 531 2.33 9.71 -5.77
C GLY A 531 3.39 10.80 -5.77
N LEU A 532 4.66 10.41 -5.65
CA LEU A 532 5.81 11.31 -5.60
C LEU A 532 7.01 10.63 -6.27
N PHE A 533 7.59 11.32 -7.25
CA PHE A 533 8.88 11.01 -7.85
C PHE A 533 9.77 12.23 -7.69
N ILE A 534 11.02 12.03 -7.30
CA ILE A 534 12.05 13.06 -7.20
C ILE A 534 13.37 12.50 -7.72
N ASP A 535 13.89 13.06 -8.81
CA ASP A 535 15.34 13.16 -9.03
C ASP A 535 15.87 14.45 -8.33
N TYR A 536 17.17 14.47 -7.99
CA TYR A 536 17.89 15.70 -7.68
C TYR A 536 18.91 16.19 -8.73
N GLN A 537 19.69 15.31 -9.35
CA GLN A 537 20.95 15.62 -10.08
C GLN A 537 21.37 14.46 -11.03
N GLY A 538 21.24 14.67 -12.34
CA GLY A 538 21.69 13.75 -13.39
C GLY A 538 21.75 14.40 -14.78
N ASP A 539 22.05 13.63 -15.83
CA ASP A 539 21.71 13.95 -17.24
C ASP A 539 20.76 12.85 -17.79
N ASP A 540 19.55 12.79 -17.22
CA ASP A 540 18.69 11.60 -17.17
C ASP A 540 18.03 11.18 -18.50
N THR A 541 17.40 10.01 -18.51
CA THR A 541 16.47 9.56 -19.56
C THR A 541 15.17 8.97 -18.99
N TYR A 542 14.09 9.74 -19.14
CA TYR A 542 12.72 9.38 -18.73
C TYR A 542 11.91 8.78 -19.88
N LEU A 543 11.43 7.55 -19.70
CA LEU A 543 10.67 6.79 -20.68
C LEU A 543 9.33 6.31 -20.11
N THR A 544 8.28 6.43 -20.94
CA THR A 544 6.93 5.96 -20.63
C THR A 544 6.13 5.72 -21.91
N ARG A 545 4.98 5.05 -21.83
CA ARG A 545 4.06 4.84 -22.96
C ARG A 545 2.93 5.87 -22.96
N GLU A 546 2.78 6.63 -21.87
CA GLU A 546 1.60 7.40 -21.51
C GLU A 546 1.70 8.88 -21.89
N LYS A 547 1.59 9.16 -23.18
CA LYS A 547 1.59 10.51 -23.82
C LYS A 547 1.03 11.66 -22.98
N GLU A 548 -0.21 11.52 -22.50
CA GLU A 548 -0.88 12.62 -21.80
C GLU A 548 -0.42 12.77 -20.34
N PHE A 549 0.02 11.70 -19.68
CA PHE A 549 0.10 11.62 -18.22
C PHE A 549 1.38 10.99 -17.61
N GLY A 550 2.38 10.65 -18.41
CA GLY A 550 3.57 9.91 -17.97
C GLY A 550 4.47 10.55 -16.90
N GLN A 551 4.37 11.86 -16.64
CA GLN A 551 5.06 12.52 -15.51
C GLN A 551 4.08 13.36 -14.69
N GLY A 552 4.04 13.12 -13.38
CA GLY A 552 3.40 14.00 -12.40
C GLY A 552 1.91 14.24 -12.65
N TRP A 553 1.09 13.18 -12.62
CA TRP A 553 -0.34 13.24 -12.94
C TRP A 553 -1.24 12.68 -11.83
N ALA A 554 -2.54 12.98 -11.87
CA ALA A 554 -3.52 12.36 -10.99
C ALA A 554 -4.92 12.29 -11.62
N ASN A 555 -5.61 11.15 -11.48
CA ASN A 555 -6.95 10.96 -12.02
C ASN A 555 -8.05 11.53 -11.10
N PRO A 556 -9.23 11.88 -11.65
CA PRO A 556 -10.45 12.01 -10.87
C PRO A 556 -11.05 10.63 -10.58
N SER A 557 -11.36 10.36 -9.32
CA SER A 557 -12.09 9.15 -8.89
C SER A 557 -12.95 9.47 -7.66
N ARG A 558 -14.07 8.76 -7.50
CA ARG A 558 -14.98 8.89 -6.33
C ARG A 558 -15.38 10.34 -6.01
N ASP A 559 -15.60 11.12 -7.07
CA ASP A 559 -16.02 12.53 -7.08
C ASP A 559 -14.97 13.58 -6.62
N PHE A 560 -13.73 13.18 -6.34
CA PHE A 560 -12.55 14.06 -6.18
C PHE A 560 -11.34 13.48 -6.95
N GLY A 561 -10.09 13.75 -6.56
CA GLY A 561 -8.89 13.20 -7.26
C GLY A 561 -7.78 12.78 -6.30
N GLY A 562 -6.74 12.14 -6.84
CA GLY A 562 -5.44 11.99 -6.16
C GLY A 562 -4.56 13.22 -6.32
N ILE A 563 -3.30 13.14 -5.86
CA ILE A 563 -2.23 14.11 -6.08
C ILE A 563 -1.01 13.35 -6.63
N GLY A 564 -0.38 13.85 -7.68
CA GLY A 564 0.86 13.30 -8.23
C GLY A 564 1.89 14.40 -8.39
N ILE A 565 3.14 14.12 -8.05
CA ILE A 565 4.25 15.07 -8.15
C ILE A 565 5.43 14.35 -8.78
N PHE A 566 5.93 14.90 -9.88
CA PHE A 566 7.22 14.57 -10.49
C PHE A 566 8.11 15.81 -10.36
N LEU A 567 9.35 15.61 -9.90
CA LEU A 567 10.41 16.60 -9.92
C LEU A 567 11.64 15.91 -10.54
N ASP A 568 12.21 16.44 -11.62
CA ASP A 568 13.68 16.57 -11.62
C ASP A 568 14.03 17.88 -10.91
N LEU A 569 15.26 17.96 -10.41
CA LEU A 569 15.76 19.20 -9.81
C LEU A 569 17.02 19.74 -10.48
N ALA A 570 17.78 18.97 -11.29
CA ALA A 570 18.83 19.46 -12.18
C ALA A 570 19.43 18.42 -13.16
N GLY A 571 19.22 18.63 -14.47
CA GLY A 571 20.02 18.01 -15.54
C GLY A 571 19.88 18.68 -16.92
N ASP A 572 20.37 18.01 -17.99
CA ASP A 572 20.06 18.23 -19.42
C ASP A 572 19.28 17.01 -19.99
N ASP A 573 18.13 16.74 -19.38
CA ASP A 573 17.46 15.44 -19.35
C ASP A 573 16.58 15.12 -20.57
N ARG A 574 16.40 13.82 -20.85
CA ARG A 574 15.70 13.32 -22.06
C ARG A 574 14.31 12.80 -21.72
N TYR A 575 13.30 13.38 -22.34
CA TYR A 575 11.89 13.06 -22.09
C TYR A 575 11.21 12.31 -23.25
N PRO A 576 10.03 11.69 -22.98
CA PRO A 576 9.16 11.18 -24.04
C PRO A 576 8.73 12.34 -24.94
N LYS A 577 8.72 12.08 -26.25
CA LYS A 577 8.71 13.10 -27.29
C LYS A 577 7.47 14.03 -27.28
N GLU A 578 6.29 13.57 -26.88
CA GLU A 578 5.08 14.40 -26.70
C GLU A 578 4.95 15.01 -25.28
N SER A 579 5.92 14.83 -24.38
CA SER A 579 5.90 15.44 -23.05
C SER A 579 5.92 16.97 -23.12
N GLU A 580 5.28 17.61 -22.14
CA GLU A 580 5.26 19.07 -22.02
C GLU A 580 6.47 19.59 -21.26
N LEU A 581 7.01 18.79 -20.34
CA LEU A 581 8.23 19.10 -19.57
C LEU A 581 9.39 19.41 -20.52
N ASP A 582 9.50 18.66 -21.60
CA ASP A 582 10.41 18.83 -22.73
C ASP A 582 10.36 20.27 -23.35
N GLU A 583 9.50 21.22 -22.93
CA GLU A 583 9.63 22.67 -23.23
C GLU A 583 9.42 23.63 -22.05
N ILE A 584 8.90 23.18 -20.91
CA ILE A 584 8.41 24.08 -19.84
C ILE A 584 8.90 23.62 -18.47
N THR A 585 9.25 24.57 -17.61
CA THR A 585 9.80 24.28 -16.28
C THR A 585 8.73 23.82 -15.30
N TYR A 586 7.46 24.18 -15.51
CA TYR A 586 6.34 23.69 -14.71
C TYR A 586 5.17 23.19 -15.55
N SER A 587 4.89 21.89 -15.44
CA SER A 587 3.73 21.20 -16.03
C SER A 587 2.65 21.00 -14.96
N PHE A 588 1.39 21.31 -15.31
CA PHE A 588 0.23 21.08 -14.44
C PHE A 588 -0.84 20.29 -15.19
N LYS A 589 -1.05 19.02 -14.79
CA LYS A 589 -1.85 18.04 -15.52
C LYS A 589 -2.80 17.27 -14.59
N GLY A 590 -3.76 16.53 -15.17
CA GLY A 590 -4.74 15.76 -14.40
C GLY A 590 -5.62 16.63 -13.50
N PHE A 591 -5.91 16.14 -12.28
CA PHE A 591 -6.64 16.89 -11.26
C PHE A 591 -5.72 17.72 -10.35
N TYR A 592 -4.65 17.10 -9.85
CA TYR A 592 -3.62 17.70 -8.99
C TYR A 592 -2.24 17.09 -9.30
N GLY A 593 -1.90 17.01 -10.59
CA GLY A 593 -0.62 16.53 -11.08
C GLY A 593 0.33 17.69 -11.37
N ALA A 594 1.53 17.68 -10.80
CA ALA A 594 2.58 18.64 -11.12
C ALA A 594 3.86 17.93 -11.57
N GLY A 595 4.48 18.44 -12.64
CA GLY A 595 5.81 18.06 -13.09
C GLY A 595 6.73 19.28 -13.14
N VAL A 596 8.03 19.10 -12.86
CA VAL A 596 9.08 20.14 -12.97
C VAL A 596 10.22 19.61 -13.84
N ASN A 597 10.79 20.46 -14.72
CA ASN A 597 11.93 20.14 -15.62
C ASN A 597 12.76 21.37 -16.05
N LYS A 598 13.89 21.19 -16.76
CA LYS A 598 14.68 22.23 -17.43
C LYS A 598 15.16 21.95 -18.88
N LYS A 599 14.21 21.73 -19.84
CA LYS A 599 14.04 22.49 -21.15
C LYS A 599 14.51 21.90 -22.54
N GLU A 600 13.57 21.85 -23.51
CA GLU A 600 13.65 21.91 -25.03
C GLU A 600 14.18 20.70 -25.89
N LYS A 601 13.57 20.25 -27.04
CA LYS A 601 12.31 19.44 -27.30
C LYS A 601 12.27 18.69 -28.69
N LYS A 602 11.55 17.53 -28.87
CA LYS A 602 10.41 17.27 -29.87
C LYS A 602 10.05 15.85 -30.44
N GLU A 603 8.82 15.38 -30.09
CA GLU A 603 7.61 14.86 -30.84
C GLU A 603 7.56 13.54 -31.71
N GLU A 604 6.45 12.74 -31.62
CA GLU A 604 6.35 11.23 -31.47
C GLU A 604 5.38 10.43 -32.46
N LYS A 605 5.03 9.11 -32.23
CA LYS A 605 3.69 8.40 -32.46
C LYS A 605 3.59 6.81 -32.45
N GLU A 606 2.35 6.25 -32.47
CA GLU A 606 1.81 4.90 -32.02
C GLU A 606 1.37 3.88 -33.16
N ALA A 607 0.53 2.79 -33.08
CA ALA A 607 -0.55 2.23 -32.18
C ALA A 607 -0.83 0.67 -32.35
N GLU A 608 -1.93 0.08 -31.79
CA GLU A 608 -2.30 -1.38 -31.67
C GLU A 608 -3.80 -1.79 -31.97
N GLU A 609 -4.18 -3.10 -32.08
CA GLU A 609 -5.50 -3.74 -31.63
C GLU A 609 -5.67 -5.31 -31.84
N GLU A 610 -6.77 -5.97 -31.35
CA GLU A 610 -6.90 -7.46 -31.08
C GLU A 610 -8.29 -8.22 -31.35
N ILE A 611 -8.57 -9.46 -30.83
CA ILE A 611 -9.49 -10.55 -31.39
C ILE A 611 -10.39 -11.40 -30.33
N PRO A 612 -11.41 -12.27 -30.67
CA PRO A 612 -12.46 -12.86 -29.73
C PRO A 612 -12.67 -14.43 -29.55
N GLU A 613 -13.66 -14.88 -28.72
CA GLU A 613 -13.80 -16.21 -27.99
C GLU A 613 -15.28 -16.62 -27.55
N GLU A 614 -15.65 -17.92 -27.29
CA GLU A 614 -16.99 -18.36 -26.73
C GLU A 614 -17.12 -19.79 -26.03
N THR A 615 -17.90 -19.94 -24.91
CA THR A 615 -18.88 -21.05 -24.51
C THR A 615 -19.05 -21.28 -22.97
N LEU A 616 -20.30 -21.45 -22.42
CA LEU A 616 -20.50 -21.51 -20.93
C LEU A 616 -21.79 -22.13 -20.26
N ALA A 617 -22.55 -23.05 -20.86
CA ALA A 617 -23.93 -23.33 -20.41
C ALA A 617 -24.20 -24.27 -19.19
N SER A 618 -23.26 -25.09 -18.72
CA SER A 618 -23.58 -26.35 -17.98
C SER A 618 -23.47 -26.36 -16.44
N LYS A 619 -22.98 -25.29 -15.80
CA LYS A 619 -22.56 -25.30 -14.37
C LYS A 619 -23.70 -25.12 -13.34
N LYS A 620 -23.44 -25.35 -12.05
CA LYS A 620 -24.37 -25.11 -10.90
C LYS A 620 -24.51 -23.63 -10.54
N ILE A 621 -25.44 -23.24 -9.65
CA ILE A 621 -25.71 -21.82 -9.34
C ILE A 621 -24.59 -21.12 -8.54
N ASP A 622 -23.99 -21.83 -7.60
CA ASP A 622 -22.82 -21.44 -6.82
C ASP A 622 -21.57 -21.33 -7.71
N GLU A 623 -21.36 -22.30 -8.60
CA GLU A 623 -20.31 -22.26 -9.63
C GLU A 623 -20.49 -21.08 -10.60
N ILE A 624 -21.73 -20.82 -11.04
CA ILE A 624 -22.07 -19.67 -11.88
C ILE A 624 -21.87 -18.34 -11.12
N PHE A 625 -22.16 -18.30 -9.81
CA PHE A 625 -21.94 -17.11 -8.99
C PHE A 625 -20.44 -16.84 -8.73
N LYS A 626 -19.61 -17.88 -8.52
CA LYS A 626 -18.14 -17.72 -8.45
C LYS A 626 -17.63 -17.13 -9.76
N GLY A 627 -17.99 -17.72 -10.90
CA GLY A 627 -17.57 -17.22 -12.23
C GLY A 627 -18.10 -15.84 -12.61
N ALA A 628 -19.29 -15.45 -12.11
CA ALA A 628 -19.84 -14.10 -12.27
C ALA A 628 -19.07 -13.04 -11.46
N SER A 629 -18.35 -13.48 -10.43
CA SER A 629 -17.60 -12.68 -9.45
C SER A 629 -16.08 -12.73 -9.65
N GLU A 630 -15.62 -13.20 -10.81
CA GLU A 630 -14.22 -13.11 -11.26
C GLU A 630 -13.90 -11.68 -11.77
N TRP A 631 -12.61 -11.35 -11.92
CA TRP A 631 -12.16 -10.08 -12.50
C TRP A 631 -12.56 -9.97 -13.98
N GLU A 632 -12.99 -8.77 -14.41
CA GLU A 632 -13.56 -8.53 -15.74
C GLU A 632 -12.57 -7.82 -16.69
N VAL A 633 -11.32 -8.30 -16.71
CA VAL A 633 -10.18 -7.74 -17.48
C VAL A 633 -9.59 -8.79 -18.44
N GLY A 634 -8.67 -8.38 -19.31
CA GLY A 634 -7.95 -9.26 -20.23
C GLY A 634 -8.84 -10.21 -21.02
N SER A 635 -8.38 -11.46 -21.16
CA SER A 635 -9.13 -12.60 -21.72
C SER A 635 -10.41 -12.89 -20.92
N ALA A 636 -10.32 -12.94 -19.58
CA ALA A 636 -11.41 -13.28 -18.67
C ALA A 636 -12.68 -12.44 -18.85
N LYS A 637 -12.55 -11.18 -19.32
CA LYS A 637 -13.65 -10.25 -19.64
C LYS A 637 -14.81 -10.89 -20.43
N LYS A 638 -14.52 -11.77 -21.39
CA LYS A 638 -15.53 -12.47 -22.22
C LYS A 638 -16.24 -13.57 -21.43
N ARG A 639 -15.47 -14.45 -20.77
CA ARG A 639 -15.91 -15.48 -19.80
C ARG A 639 -16.82 -14.92 -18.69
N VAL A 640 -16.39 -13.90 -17.95
CA VAL A 640 -17.15 -13.33 -16.81
C VAL A 640 -18.50 -12.75 -17.26
N ARG A 641 -18.56 -12.12 -18.43
CA ARG A 641 -19.82 -11.63 -19.01
C ARG A 641 -20.77 -12.75 -19.43
N GLN A 642 -20.26 -13.91 -19.84
CA GLN A 642 -21.09 -15.09 -20.10
C GLN A 642 -21.65 -15.69 -18.80
N TYR A 643 -20.85 -15.75 -17.72
CA TYR A 643 -21.33 -16.15 -16.39
C TYR A 643 -22.42 -15.23 -15.85
N ARG A 644 -22.27 -13.89 -15.91
CA ARG A 644 -23.30 -12.94 -15.45
C ARG A 644 -24.60 -13.05 -16.24
N LYS A 645 -24.53 -13.26 -17.57
CA LYS A 645 -25.71 -13.57 -18.40
C LYS A 645 -26.43 -14.84 -17.92
N GLU A 646 -25.70 -15.89 -17.56
CA GLU A 646 -26.29 -17.15 -17.05
C GLU A 646 -26.87 -17.00 -15.63
N LEU A 647 -26.23 -16.20 -14.76
CA LEU A 647 -26.75 -15.84 -13.44
C LEU A 647 -28.10 -15.12 -13.55
N ILE A 648 -28.26 -14.22 -14.53
CA ILE A 648 -29.51 -13.50 -14.80
C ILE A 648 -30.62 -14.43 -15.32
N LYS A 649 -30.30 -15.38 -16.21
CA LYS A 649 -31.30 -16.35 -16.73
C LYS A 649 -31.95 -17.20 -15.63
N ARG A 650 -31.22 -17.50 -14.55
CA ARG A 650 -31.65 -18.42 -13.47
C ARG A 650 -32.44 -17.73 -12.36
N ASP A 651 -33.19 -16.70 -12.73
CA ASP A 651 -33.71 -15.62 -11.89
C ASP A 651 -34.07 -15.99 -10.44
N THR A 652 -34.96 -16.95 -10.26
CA THR A 652 -35.60 -17.28 -8.98
C THR A 652 -34.70 -18.16 -8.11
N ILE A 653 -33.76 -18.89 -8.71
CA ILE A 653 -32.72 -19.65 -7.99
C ILE A 653 -31.61 -18.68 -7.57
N SER A 654 -31.13 -17.85 -8.50
CA SER A 654 -30.12 -16.81 -8.28
C SER A 654 -30.54 -15.85 -7.17
N LEU A 655 -31.77 -15.32 -7.20
CA LEU A 655 -32.25 -14.34 -6.24
C LEU A 655 -32.31 -14.91 -4.82
N ASN A 656 -32.81 -16.15 -4.65
CA ASN A 656 -32.86 -16.79 -3.34
C ASN A 656 -31.46 -17.14 -2.80
N TYR A 657 -30.54 -17.60 -3.66
CA TYR A 657 -29.13 -17.84 -3.29
C TYR A 657 -28.44 -16.54 -2.86
N ILE A 658 -28.55 -15.48 -3.68
CA ILE A 658 -27.95 -14.17 -3.41
C ILE A 658 -28.44 -13.60 -2.08
N PHE A 659 -29.76 -13.51 -1.86
CA PHE A 659 -30.26 -12.88 -0.64
C PHE A 659 -30.12 -13.74 0.63
N LYS A 660 -30.08 -15.07 0.51
CA LYS A 660 -29.83 -15.93 1.68
C LYS A 660 -28.34 -15.94 2.05
N GLU A 661 -27.47 -16.28 1.11
CA GLU A 661 -26.07 -16.63 1.38
C GLU A 661 -25.08 -15.49 1.11
N LYS A 662 -25.30 -14.64 0.08
CA LYS A 662 -24.26 -13.73 -0.46
C LYS A 662 -24.49 -12.23 -0.26
N ILE A 663 -25.70 -11.76 0.09
CA ILE A 663 -25.99 -10.32 0.24
C ILE A 663 -25.17 -9.63 1.33
N ALA A 664 -24.64 -10.40 2.30
CA ALA A 664 -23.73 -9.93 3.35
C ALA A 664 -22.24 -9.91 2.92
N THR A 665 -21.94 -10.07 1.63
CA THR A 665 -20.54 -10.13 1.14
C THR A 665 -19.74 -8.86 1.45
N ARG A 666 -18.44 -9.07 1.67
CA ARG A 666 -17.40 -8.03 1.75
C ARG A 666 -16.58 -7.91 0.45
N ASN A 667 -16.74 -8.86 -0.48
CA ASN A 667 -16.01 -8.90 -1.74
C ASN A 667 -16.70 -7.96 -2.75
N SER A 668 -15.92 -7.03 -3.33
CA SER A 668 -16.41 -6.04 -4.30
C SER A 668 -16.84 -6.65 -5.63
N LEU A 669 -16.26 -7.78 -6.02
CA LEU A 669 -16.60 -8.51 -7.25
C LEU A 669 -17.93 -9.26 -7.10
N GLU A 670 -18.14 -9.91 -5.96
CA GLU A 670 -19.44 -10.50 -5.61
C GLU A 670 -20.52 -9.42 -5.54
N LEU A 671 -20.23 -8.26 -4.95
CA LEU A 671 -21.17 -7.13 -4.92
C LEU A 671 -21.47 -6.59 -6.33
N ARG A 672 -20.49 -6.54 -7.24
CA ARG A 672 -20.67 -6.15 -8.64
C ARG A 672 -21.51 -7.16 -9.43
N ALA A 673 -21.34 -8.46 -9.17
CA ALA A 673 -22.17 -9.52 -9.74
C ALA A 673 -23.63 -9.43 -9.24
N ILE A 674 -23.82 -9.15 -7.94
CA ILE A 674 -25.13 -8.88 -7.33
C ILE A 674 -25.76 -7.62 -7.92
N GLU A 675 -25.00 -6.55 -8.12
CA GLU A 675 -25.48 -5.30 -8.72
C GLU A 675 -26.02 -5.51 -10.15
N GLU A 676 -25.22 -6.12 -11.04
CA GLU A 676 -25.63 -6.41 -12.42
C GLU A 676 -26.85 -7.36 -12.48
N PHE A 677 -26.93 -8.33 -11.57
CA PHE A 677 -28.12 -9.16 -11.41
C PHE A 677 -29.34 -8.35 -10.95
N CYS A 678 -29.19 -7.49 -9.95
CA CYS A 678 -30.28 -6.68 -9.40
C CYS A 678 -30.79 -5.62 -10.38
N GLU A 679 -29.92 -5.02 -11.21
CA GLU A 679 -30.30 -4.09 -12.29
C GLU A 679 -31.14 -4.77 -13.37
N SER A 680 -30.93 -6.07 -13.62
CA SER A 680 -31.72 -6.83 -14.60
C SER A 680 -33.14 -7.21 -14.15
N LEU A 681 -33.40 -7.24 -12.84
CA LEU A 681 -34.65 -7.77 -12.25
C LEU A 681 -35.24 -6.89 -11.11
N PRO A 682 -35.32 -5.55 -11.26
CA PRO A 682 -35.56 -4.63 -10.14
C PRO A 682 -36.86 -4.90 -9.38
N GLU A 683 -37.98 -5.14 -10.07
CA GLU A 683 -39.28 -5.36 -9.42
C GLU A 683 -39.34 -6.68 -8.60
N LYS A 684 -38.61 -7.73 -9.01
CA LYS A 684 -38.50 -8.97 -8.22
C LYS A 684 -37.61 -8.78 -6.99
N VAL A 685 -36.63 -7.88 -7.07
CA VAL A 685 -35.60 -7.63 -6.05
C VAL A 685 -36.07 -6.66 -4.96
N LYS A 686 -36.91 -5.66 -5.28
CA LYS A 686 -37.41 -4.65 -4.31
C LYS A 686 -37.90 -5.22 -2.97
N PRO A 687 -38.75 -6.26 -2.89
CA PRO A 687 -39.23 -6.79 -1.61
C PRO A 687 -38.12 -7.36 -0.72
N TYR A 688 -37.07 -7.93 -1.34
CA TYR A 688 -35.91 -8.45 -0.63
C TYR A 688 -35.04 -7.30 -0.11
N LEU A 689 -34.80 -6.24 -0.89
CA LEU A 689 -34.11 -5.04 -0.39
C LEU A 689 -34.82 -4.44 0.84
N PHE A 690 -36.14 -4.30 0.80
CA PHE A 690 -36.88 -3.77 1.96
C PHE A 690 -36.80 -4.65 3.21
N ARG A 691 -36.80 -5.98 3.06
CA ARG A 691 -36.61 -6.93 4.16
C ARG A 691 -35.20 -6.80 4.79
N TYR A 692 -34.17 -6.72 3.96
CA TYR A 692 -32.78 -6.78 4.43
C TYR A 692 -32.20 -5.42 4.89
N LEU A 693 -32.92 -4.30 4.70
CA LEU A 693 -32.62 -3.02 5.38
C LEU A 693 -32.58 -3.13 6.92
N SER A 694 -33.23 -4.15 7.49
CA SER A 694 -33.23 -4.44 8.93
C SER A 694 -32.51 -5.74 9.30
N ASP A 695 -31.69 -6.30 8.41
CA ASP A 695 -30.82 -7.46 8.71
C ASP A 695 -29.85 -7.11 9.86
N GLU A 696 -29.52 -8.07 10.73
CA GLU A 696 -28.58 -7.82 11.82
C GLU A 696 -27.14 -7.65 11.33
N ARG A 697 -26.78 -8.30 10.21
CA ARG A 697 -25.48 -8.19 9.54
C ARG A 697 -25.32 -6.79 8.94
N LYS A 698 -24.24 -6.11 9.32
CA LYS A 698 -23.96 -4.72 8.94
C LYS A 698 -23.69 -4.59 7.44
N GLU A 699 -23.01 -5.59 6.89
CA GLU A 699 -22.65 -5.78 5.49
C GLU A 699 -23.91 -5.92 4.62
N ALA A 700 -24.85 -6.79 5.02
CA ALA A 700 -26.12 -6.94 4.32
C ALA A 700 -26.90 -5.62 4.25
N ARG A 701 -26.99 -4.87 5.35
CA ARG A 701 -27.62 -3.53 5.34
C ARG A 701 -26.87 -2.55 4.43
N ALA A 702 -25.54 -2.52 4.46
CA ALA A 702 -24.73 -1.62 3.65
C ALA A 702 -24.93 -1.88 2.14
N ASN A 703 -24.85 -3.14 1.73
CA ASN A 703 -25.03 -3.57 0.34
C ASN A 703 -26.47 -3.29 -0.15
N VAL A 704 -27.47 -3.51 0.70
CA VAL A 704 -28.88 -3.18 0.40
C VAL A 704 -29.13 -1.68 0.28
N ILE A 705 -28.54 -0.85 1.16
CA ILE A 705 -28.63 0.62 1.06
C ILE A 705 -28.01 1.09 -0.28
N TYR A 706 -26.87 0.54 -0.66
CA TYR A 706 -26.21 0.80 -1.94
C TYR A 706 -27.11 0.42 -3.14
N LEU A 707 -27.66 -0.80 -3.15
CA LEU A 707 -28.53 -1.30 -4.22
C LEU A 707 -29.82 -0.47 -4.36
N LEU A 708 -30.46 -0.07 -3.25
CA LEU A 708 -31.62 0.84 -3.28
C LEU A 708 -31.31 2.18 -3.94
N GLY A 709 -30.08 2.69 -3.73
CA GLY A 709 -29.56 3.89 -4.39
C GLY A 709 -29.35 3.69 -5.90
N LYS A 710 -28.62 2.64 -6.28
CA LYS A 710 -28.29 2.33 -7.69
C LYS A 710 -29.54 2.06 -8.54
N LEU A 711 -30.45 1.23 -8.03
CA LEU A 711 -31.75 0.95 -8.66
C LEU A 711 -32.76 2.12 -8.57
N LYS A 712 -32.40 3.22 -7.88
CA LYS A 712 -33.23 4.42 -7.69
C LYS A 712 -34.63 4.10 -7.16
N VAL A 713 -34.73 3.26 -6.13
CA VAL A 713 -36.01 2.80 -5.58
C VAL A 713 -36.69 3.93 -4.78
N LYS A 714 -37.49 4.76 -5.47
CA LYS A 714 -38.21 5.90 -4.92
C LYS A 714 -39.11 5.54 -3.73
N GLU A 715 -39.64 4.32 -3.69
CA GLU A 715 -40.47 3.81 -2.60
C GLU A 715 -39.67 3.71 -1.27
N GLY A 716 -38.35 3.62 -1.34
CA GLY A 716 -37.48 3.44 -0.17
C GLY A 716 -36.95 4.71 0.49
N VAL A 717 -37.34 5.89 0.02
CA VAL A 717 -36.87 7.18 0.57
C VAL A 717 -37.17 7.31 2.07
N ASP A 718 -38.37 6.93 2.53
CA ASP A 718 -38.71 6.95 3.96
C ASP A 718 -37.93 5.90 4.77
N SER A 719 -37.75 4.70 4.22
CA SER A 719 -36.99 3.63 4.86
C SER A 719 -35.52 4.03 5.05
N LEU A 720 -34.92 4.68 4.04
CA LEU A 720 -33.56 5.21 4.09
C LEU A 720 -33.45 6.39 5.07
N ILE A 721 -34.34 7.38 5.03
CA ILE A 721 -34.34 8.51 5.98
C ILE A 721 -34.53 8.01 7.42
N SER A 722 -35.34 6.97 7.64
CA SER A 722 -35.49 6.31 8.95
C SER A 722 -34.20 5.60 9.38
N ALA A 723 -33.51 4.94 8.45
CA ALA A 723 -32.26 4.20 8.71
C ALA A 723 -31.05 5.08 9.10
N LEU A 724 -31.15 6.42 8.99
CA LEU A 724 -30.18 7.38 9.55
C LEU A 724 -30.20 7.44 11.08
N LYS A 725 -31.25 6.90 11.73
CA LYS A 725 -31.42 6.87 13.18
C LYS A 725 -31.02 5.51 13.74
N ASP A 726 -30.42 5.54 14.92
CA ASP A 726 -30.15 4.32 15.68
C ASP A 726 -31.45 3.60 16.05
N ARG A 727 -31.53 2.30 15.79
CA ARG A 727 -32.72 1.49 16.01
C ARG A 727 -32.42 0.33 16.97
N ARG A 728 -33.11 0.27 18.10
CA ARG A 728 -33.03 -0.87 19.00
C ARG A 728 -33.84 -2.07 18.47
N LEU A 729 -33.22 -3.25 18.46
CA LEU A 729 -33.84 -4.52 18.11
C LEU A 729 -34.54 -5.17 19.33
N PRO A 730 -35.46 -6.13 19.13
CA PRO A 730 -36.10 -6.87 20.22
C PRO A 730 -35.12 -7.62 21.14
N ASN A 731 -33.96 -8.03 20.61
CA ASN A 731 -32.86 -8.64 21.39
C ASN A 731 -31.97 -7.61 22.12
N GLY A 732 -32.41 -6.35 22.22
CA GLY A 732 -31.73 -5.28 22.94
C GLY A 732 -30.57 -4.61 22.20
N ARG A 733 -30.00 -5.23 21.15
CA ARG A 733 -28.92 -4.66 20.31
C ARG A 733 -29.37 -3.37 19.62
N ILE A 734 -28.42 -2.47 19.33
CA ILE A 734 -28.67 -1.23 18.57
C ILE A 734 -28.10 -1.42 17.16
N ILE A 735 -28.95 -1.27 16.14
CA ILE A 735 -28.53 -1.07 14.75
C ILE A 735 -28.11 0.39 14.58
N HIS A 736 -26.86 0.59 14.17
CA HIS A 736 -26.34 1.83 13.61
C HIS A 736 -25.98 1.59 12.13
N ASN A 737 -26.14 2.64 11.30
CA ASN A 737 -25.76 2.66 9.89
C ASN A 737 -24.89 3.90 9.62
N ARG A 738 -23.78 3.77 8.87
CA ARG A 738 -22.92 4.94 8.56
C ARG A 738 -23.72 5.92 7.68
N PRO A 739 -23.91 7.21 8.08
CA PRO A 739 -24.74 8.15 7.32
C PRO A 739 -24.36 8.28 5.84
N ARG A 740 -23.04 8.25 5.51
CA ARG A 740 -22.55 8.35 4.13
C ARG A 740 -23.20 7.34 3.16
N TRP A 741 -23.45 6.11 3.59
CA TRP A 741 -24.10 5.10 2.74
C TRP A 741 -25.50 5.53 2.30
N ILE A 742 -26.27 6.05 3.27
CA ILE A 742 -27.66 6.45 3.07
C ILE A 742 -27.73 7.77 2.31
N ILE A 743 -26.84 8.72 2.60
CA ILE A 743 -26.73 10.01 1.91
C ILE A 743 -26.44 9.79 0.41
N SER A 744 -25.52 8.89 0.08
CA SER A 744 -25.23 8.52 -1.32
C SER A 744 -26.46 7.92 -2.00
N ALA A 745 -27.12 6.94 -1.36
CA ALA A 745 -28.30 6.28 -1.91
C ALA A 745 -29.47 7.26 -2.13
N LEU A 746 -29.72 8.16 -1.18
CA LEU A 746 -30.72 9.22 -1.31
C LEU A 746 -30.37 10.20 -2.44
N GLY A 747 -29.09 10.57 -2.59
CA GLY A 747 -28.61 11.41 -3.70
C GLY A 747 -28.78 10.77 -5.07
N ASP A 748 -28.57 9.45 -5.19
CA ASP A 748 -28.78 8.73 -6.45
C ASP A 748 -30.26 8.47 -6.77
N ILE A 749 -31.13 8.24 -5.77
CA ILE A 749 -32.60 8.21 -5.94
C ILE A 749 -33.13 9.58 -6.37
N ALA A 750 -32.64 10.67 -5.76
CA ALA A 750 -33.11 12.02 -6.07
C ALA A 750 -32.80 12.47 -7.51
N LYS A 751 -31.94 11.76 -8.25
CA LYS A 751 -31.72 11.99 -9.69
C LYS A 751 -33.00 11.89 -10.51
N ILE A 752 -34.01 11.13 -10.08
CA ILE A 752 -35.30 10.97 -10.79
C ILE A 752 -35.95 12.35 -11.03
N ASP A 753 -36.05 13.17 -9.98
CA ASP A 753 -36.72 14.46 -10.05
C ASP A 753 -35.73 15.63 -10.28
N SER A 754 -34.45 15.34 -10.58
CA SER A 754 -33.36 16.33 -10.62
C SER A 754 -33.40 17.33 -11.79
N ILE A 755 -34.36 17.15 -12.71
CA ILE A 755 -34.64 18.06 -13.83
C ILE A 755 -36.08 18.61 -13.82
N LEU A 756 -36.92 18.21 -12.85
CA LEU A 756 -38.31 18.65 -12.78
C LEU A 756 -38.44 20.09 -12.23
N PRO A 757 -39.54 20.81 -12.56
CA PRO A 757 -39.94 22.07 -11.91
C PRO A 757 -39.99 21.95 -10.37
N GLU A 758 -40.09 23.07 -9.63
CA GLU A 758 -40.11 22.93 -8.17
C GLU A 758 -41.39 22.26 -7.69
N GLU A 759 -42.56 22.69 -8.18
CA GLU A 759 -43.89 22.13 -7.88
C GLU A 759 -43.88 20.59 -7.86
N ASP A 760 -43.46 19.95 -8.95
CA ASP A 760 -43.54 18.50 -9.16
C ASP A 760 -42.46 17.67 -8.43
N SER A 761 -41.35 18.30 -8.01
CA SER A 761 -40.15 17.61 -7.53
C SER A 761 -40.24 17.15 -6.07
N LEU A 762 -41.17 16.22 -5.81
CA LEU A 762 -41.51 15.72 -4.47
C LEU A 762 -40.35 14.96 -3.79
N ILE A 763 -39.58 14.17 -4.53
CA ILE A 763 -38.44 13.42 -3.98
C ILE A 763 -37.33 14.40 -3.56
N ARG A 764 -37.03 15.39 -4.41
CA ARG A 764 -36.04 16.46 -4.16
C ARG A 764 -36.38 17.25 -2.90
N LYS A 765 -37.60 17.79 -2.83
CA LYS A 765 -38.13 18.53 -1.66
C LYS A 765 -37.98 17.79 -0.34
N LYS A 766 -38.09 16.46 -0.38
CA LYS A 766 -37.98 15.57 0.80
C LYS A 766 -36.54 15.26 1.19
N ILE A 767 -35.64 15.15 0.21
CA ILE A 767 -34.25 14.70 0.42
C ILE A 767 -33.28 15.86 0.70
N THR A 768 -33.39 17.00 0.00
CA THR A 768 -32.46 18.14 0.18
C THR A 768 -32.31 18.55 1.66
N PRO A 769 -33.38 18.71 2.47
CA PRO A 769 -33.26 19.11 3.88
C PRO A 769 -32.69 18.03 4.81
N VAL A 770 -32.59 16.78 4.35
CA VAL A 770 -31.94 15.69 5.10
C VAL A 770 -30.44 15.72 4.86
N ILE A 771 -30.01 15.85 3.60
CA ILE A 771 -28.59 15.82 3.22
C ILE A 771 -27.83 17.07 3.70
N LEU A 772 -28.48 18.25 3.68
CA LEU A 772 -27.89 19.51 4.18
C LEU A 772 -27.41 19.44 5.64
N LYS A 773 -27.90 18.50 6.46
CA LYS A 773 -27.46 18.30 7.85
C LYS A 773 -26.04 17.73 7.96
N TYR A 774 -25.53 17.13 6.90
CA TYR A 774 -24.26 16.40 6.87
C TYR A 774 -23.14 17.12 6.11
N ILE A 775 -23.44 18.26 5.47
CA ILE A 775 -22.43 19.04 4.74
C ILE A 775 -21.34 19.62 5.66
N LYS A 776 -21.58 19.68 6.98
CA LYS A 776 -20.62 20.08 8.03
C LYS A 776 -20.31 18.96 9.02
N ASP A 777 -20.43 17.70 8.60
CA ASP A 777 -20.02 16.56 9.44
C ASP A 777 -18.52 16.62 9.76
N ARG A 778 -18.14 16.23 10.97
CA ARG A 778 -16.73 16.16 11.38
C ARG A 778 -15.92 15.17 10.53
N TYR A 779 -16.57 14.14 9.97
CA TYR A 779 -15.93 13.12 9.15
C TYR A 779 -15.93 13.52 7.67
N GLU A 780 -14.73 13.73 7.11
CA GLU A 780 -14.52 14.23 5.75
C GLU A 780 -15.29 13.43 4.67
N PRO A 781 -15.24 12.08 4.60
CA PRO A 781 -16.03 11.33 3.63
C PRO A 781 -17.54 11.53 3.74
N THR A 782 -18.07 11.90 4.92
CA THR A 782 -19.49 12.25 5.06
C THR A 782 -19.79 13.62 4.46
N ARG A 783 -18.91 14.62 4.63
CA ARG A 783 -19.04 15.93 3.96
C ARG A 783 -18.99 15.79 2.45
N ILE A 784 -17.97 15.11 1.93
CA ILE A 784 -17.82 14.83 0.48
C ILE A 784 -19.09 14.15 -0.05
N THR A 785 -19.54 13.06 0.57
CA THR A 785 -20.74 12.34 0.11
C THR A 785 -21.99 13.21 0.14
N ALA A 786 -22.14 14.10 1.14
CA ALA A 786 -23.24 15.06 1.19
C ALA A 786 -23.17 16.08 0.06
N ILE A 787 -22.02 16.72 -0.15
CA ILE A 787 -21.79 17.70 -1.22
C ILE A 787 -22.09 17.09 -2.60
N VAL A 788 -21.54 15.91 -2.87
CA VAL A 788 -21.77 15.12 -4.09
C VAL A 788 -23.26 14.83 -4.29
N ALA A 789 -23.96 14.41 -3.23
CA ALA A 789 -25.39 14.14 -3.31
C ALA A 789 -26.22 15.40 -3.61
N LEU A 790 -25.84 16.58 -3.11
CA LEU A 790 -26.46 17.86 -3.49
C LEU A 790 -26.23 18.19 -4.98
N GLY A 791 -25.03 17.91 -5.50
CA GLY A 791 -24.72 18.02 -6.94
C GLY A 791 -25.53 17.06 -7.82
N LYS A 792 -25.74 15.81 -7.36
CA LYS A 792 -26.64 14.83 -7.99
C LYS A 792 -28.12 15.28 -7.97
N ILE A 793 -28.52 16.02 -6.94
CA ILE A 793 -29.88 16.52 -6.71
C ILE A 793 -30.26 17.71 -7.61
N LYS A 794 -29.33 18.64 -7.86
CA LYS A 794 -29.53 19.83 -8.71
C LYS A 794 -30.69 20.75 -8.27
N ASP A 795 -30.81 20.94 -6.96
CA ASP A 795 -31.76 21.86 -6.32
C ASP A 795 -31.10 23.23 -6.14
N GLU A 796 -31.70 24.30 -6.68
CA GLU A 796 -31.16 25.67 -6.59
C GLU A 796 -30.91 26.11 -5.14
N LYS A 797 -31.70 25.60 -4.19
CA LYS A 797 -31.57 25.89 -2.75
C LYS A 797 -30.26 25.37 -2.14
N THR A 798 -29.52 24.54 -2.87
CA THR A 798 -28.19 24.07 -2.46
C THR A 798 -27.08 25.06 -2.78
N LEU A 799 -27.30 26.03 -3.68
CA LEU A 799 -26.26 26.96 -4.14
C LEU A 799 -25.49 27.65 -3.00
N PRO A 800 -26.12 28.20 -1.93
CA PRO A 800 -25.36 28.81 -0.82
C PRO A 800 -24.44 27.83 -0.09
N TYR A 801 -24.84 26.55 -0.03
CA TYR A 801 -24.11 25.49 0.65
C TYR A 801 -22.99 24.89 -0.23
N LEU A 802 -23.18 24.84 -1.55
CA LEU A 802 -22.11 24.50 -2.49
C LEU A 802 -21.04 25.60 -2.53
N LEU A 803 -21.44 26.88 -2.48
CA LEU A 803 -20.52 28.01 -2.35
C LEU A 803 -19.76 27.98 -1.01
N GLU A 804 -20.40 27.57 0.09
CA GLU A 804 -19.71 27.34 1.36
C GLU A 804 -18.77 26.13 1.30
N GLY A 805 -19.12 25.07 0.55
CA GLY A 805 -18.28 23.91 0.31
C GLY A 805 -16.98 24.21 -0.46
N LEU A 806 -16.99 25.23 -1.34
CA LEU A 806 -15.75 25.74 -1.98
C LEU A 806 -14.75 26.30 -0.96
N CYS A 807 -15.18 26.61 0.27
CA CYS A 807 -14.35 27.10 1.37
C CYS A 807 -13.96 26.01 2.40
N ASP A 808 -14.27 24.73 2.17
CA ASP A 808 -13.95 23.65 3.13
C ASP A 808 -12.43 23.61 3.42
N PRO A 809 -12.00 23.38 4.68
CA PRO A 809 -10.58 23.30 5.02
C PRO A 809 -9.82 22.16 4.30
N VAL A 810 -10.47 21.17 3.70
CA VAL A 810 -9.82 20.08 2.95
C VAL A 810 -10.15 20.14 1.45
N PHE A 811 -9.12 20.07 0.60
CA PHE A 811 -9.23 20.20 -0.86
C PHE A 811 -10.20 19.20 -1.50
N THR A 812 -10.28 17.98 -0.96
CA THR A 812 -11.19 16.91 -1.41
C THR A 812 -12.65 17.36 -1.38
N ALA A 813 -13.06 18.07 -0.32
CA ALA A 813 -14.38 18.65 -0.16
C ALA A 813 -14.57 19.93 -1.01
N ARG A 814 -13.53 20.78 -1.14
CA ARG A 814 -13.55 21.93 -2.07
C ARG A 814 -13.80 21.49 -3.52
N GLN A 815 -13.12 20.43 -3.96
CA GLN A 815 -13.26 19.88 -5.31
C GLN A 815 -14.59 19.14 -5.51
N ALA A 816 -15.09 18.42 -4.50
CA ALA A 816 -16.44 17.87 -4.52
C ALA A 816 -17.50 18.99 -4.68
N ALA A 817 -17.29 20.15 -4.05
CA ALA A 817 -18.18 21.31 -4.16
C ALA A 817 -18.10 21.97 -5.54
N GLU A 818 -16.89 22.08 -6.12
CA GLU A 818 -16.69 22.54 -7.50
C GLU A 818 -17.38 21.60 -8.50
N ASN A 819 -17.24 20.28 -8.33
CA ASN A 819 -17.89 19.26 -9.16
C ASN A 819 -19.43 19.32 -9.03
N ALA A 820 -19.95 19.42 -7.80
CA ALA A 820 -21.38 19.55 -7.53
C ALA A 820 -21.99 20.86 -8.08
N LEU A 821 -21.25 21.97 -8.00
CA LEU A 821 -21.67 23.25 -8.57
C LEU A 821 -21.69 23.19 -10.10
N ASN A 822 -20.69 22.59 -10.74
CA ASN A 822 -20.70 22.35 -12.19
C ASN A 822 -21.89 21.47 -12.62
N GLU A 823 -22.26 20.45 -11.85
CA GLU A 823 -23.47 19.65 -12.13
C GLU A 823 -24.77 20.44 -11.99
N LEU A 824 -24.88 21.33 -11.00
CA LEU A 824 -26.02 22.24 -10.84
C LEU A 824 -26.11 23.24 -12.01
N LEU A 825 -24.99 23.84 -12.43
CA LEU A 825 -24.91 24.83 -13.52
C LEU A 825 -25.33 24.31 -14.90
N LYS A 826 -25.40 22.98 -15.09
CA LYS A 826 -25.93 22.33 -16.31
C LYS A 826 -27.46 22.46 -16.46
N ARG A 827 -28.21 22.81 -15.41
CA ARG A 827 -29.64 23.16 -15.47
C ARG A 827 -29.81 24.53 -16.15
N LYS A 828 -30.11 24.54 -17.46
CA LYS A 828 -30.30 25.77 -18.26
C LYS A 828 -31.56 26.57 -17.89
N ASP A 829 -32.52 25.92 -17.23
CA ASP A 829 -33.75 26.51 -16.70
C ASP A 829 -33.51 27.32 -15.42
N LEU A 830 -32.54 26.91 -14.58
CA LEU A 830 -32.11 27.65 -13.40
C LEU A 830 -31.20 28.80 -13.82
N LYS A 831 -31.66 30.04 -13.65
CA LYS A 831 -30.95 31.26 -14.07
C LYS A 831 -29.82 31.67 -13.10
N ILE A 832 -29.04 30.68 -12.67
CA ILE A 832 -27.93 30.84 -11.73
C ILE A 832 -26.85 31.74 -12.34
N ASN A 833 -26.60 32.85 -11.65
CA ASN A 833 -25.60 33.84 -12.00
C ASN A 833 -24.53 33.90 -10.89
N LEU A 834 -23.33 33.41 -11.19
CA LEU A 834 -22.21 33.40 -10.24
C LEU A 834 -21.44 34.72 -10.17
N LEU A 835 -21.63 35.65 -11.11
CA LEU A 835 -20.84 36.89 -11.20
C LEU A 835 -20.89 37.78 -9.93
N PRO A 836 -22.02 37.93 -9.19
CA PRO A 836 -22.02 38.68 -7.93
C PRO A 836 -21.06 38.08 -6.89
N HIS A 837 -20.91 36.75 -6.88
CA HIS A 837 -20.13 36.03 -5.88
C HIS A 837 -18.61 36.25 -6.03
N LEU A 838 -18.12 36.60 -7.22
CA LEU A 838 -16.73 37.03 -7.45
C LEU A 838 -16.34 38.28 -6.64
N THR A 839 -17.32 39.07 -6.20
CA THR A 839 -17.12 40.31 -5.43
C THR A 839 -17.44 40.17 -3.94
N LEU A 840 -17.87 39.00 -3.46
CA LEU A 840 -18.27 38.82 -2.07
C LEU A 840 -17.07 38.63 -1.13
N THR A 841 -16.92 39.56 -0.19
CA THR A 841 -15.83 39.58 0.79
C THR A 841 -16.33 39.15 2.18
N LYS A 842 -16.36 37.83 2.45
CA LYS A 842 -16.53 37.27 3.79
C LYS A 842 -15.59 36.08 3.99
N GLY A 843 -14.99 36.00 5.18
CA GLY A 843 -13.97 35.02 5.53
C GLY A 843 -12.58 35.65 5.71
N LYS A 844 -11.60 34.82 6.09
CA LYS A 844 -10.16 35.15 6.05
C LYS A 844 -9.67 35.21 4.59
N SER A 845 -8.49 35.77 4.35
CA SER A 845 -7.93 35.88 2.98
C SER A 845 -7.89 34.51 2.26
N GLN A 846 -7.49 33.45 2.96
CA GLN A 846 -7.44 32.09 2.41
C GLN A 846 -8.83 31.58 1.99
N GLU A 847 -9.84 31.74 2.84
CA GLU A 847 -11.23 31.30 2.59
C GLU A 847 -11.83 32.04 1.37
N ARG A 848 -11.49 33.33 1.22
CA ARG A 848 -11.82 34.13 0.03
C ARG A 848 -11.13 33.63 -1.23
N ASN A 849 -9.84 33.29 -1.17
CA ASN A 849 -9.08 32.81 -2.32
C ASN A 849 -9.59 31.41 -2.77
N TYR A 850 -9.99 30.56 -1.84
CA TYR A 850 -10.63 29.26 -2.13
C TYR A 850 -11.96 29.42 -2.88
N LEU A 851 -12.86 30.27 -2.36
CA LEU A 851 -14.12 30.62 -3.03
C LEU A 851 -13.87 31.18 -4.44
N LEU A 852 -12.90 32.08 -4.58
CA LEU A 852 -12.59 32.75 -5.84
C LEU A 852 -12.06 31.76 -6.90
N ARG A 853 -11.12 30.86 -6.54
CA ARG A 853 -10.65 29.79 -7.44
C ARG A 853 -11.81 28.94 -7.93
N GLY A 854 -12.64 28.43 -7.02
CA GLY A 854 -13.76 27.56 -7.37
C GLY A 854 -14.81 28.23 -8.27
N LEU A 855 -15.13 29.50 -8.01
CA LEU A 855 -16.03 30.29 -8.85
C LEU A 855 -15.47 30.51 -10.27
N ILE A 856 -14.19 30.87 -10.39
CA ILE A 856 -13.53 31.10 -11.68
C ILE A 856 -13.46 29.79 -12.50
N ALA A 857 -13.08 28.68 -11.85
CA ALA A 857 -13.07 27.35 -12.49
C ALA A 857 -14.46 26.93 -13.01
N CYS A 858 -15.52 27.13 -12.21
CA CYS A 858 -16.90 26.82 -12.62
C CYS A 858 -17.39 27.73 -13.76
N LEU A 859 -17.01 29.00 -13.76
CA LEU A 859 -17.34 29.92 -14.85
C LEU A 859 -16.67 29.51 -16.16
N GLY A 860 -15.37 29.19 -16.13
CA GLY A 860 -14.61 28.68 -17.28
C GLY A 860 -15.18 27.39 -17.86
N LYS A 861 -15.43 26.39 -17.00
CA LYS A 861 -16.04 25.10 -17.39
C LYS A 861 -17.45 25.25 -17.99
N ARG A 862 -18.17 26.34 -17.69
CA ARG A 862 -19.52 26.64 -18.23
C ARG A 862 -19.50 27.38 -19.57
N VAL A 863 -18.38 27.93 -20.05
CA VAL A 863 -18.33 28.80 -21.25
C VAL A 863 -18.96 28.18 -22.50
N SER A 864 -18.79 26.87 -22.70
CA SER A 864 -19.38 26.09 -23.80
C SER A 864 -20.91 26.01 -23.77
N LEU A 865 -21.55 26.34 -22.64
CA LEU A 865 -23.00 26.32 -22.42
C LEU A 865 -23.65 27.72 -22.51
N MET A 866 -22.84 28.79 -22.57
CA MET A 866 -23.27 30.18 -22.51
C MET A 866 -23.63 30.76 -23.89
N GLY A 867 -24.56 31.71 -23.92
CA GLY A 867 -24.79 32.57 -25.09
C GLY A 867 -23.76 33.71 -25.17
N GLU A 868 -23.55 34.28 -26.36
CA GLU A 868 -22.48 35.28 -26.59
C GLU A 868 -22.54 36.51 -25.67
N GLU A 869 -23.74 36.99 -25.32
CA GLU A 869 -23.89 38.10 -24.37
C GLU A 869 -23.57 37.71 -22.91
N GLU A 870 -23.70 36.43 -22.55
CA GLU A 870 -23.24 35.90 -21.26
C GLU A 870 -21.71 35.72 -21.29
N LYS A 871 -21.16 35.12 -22.36
CA LYS A 871 -19.71 35.00 -22.57
C LYS A 871 -19.00 36.35 -22.46
N LYS A 872 -19.48 37.40 -23.13
CA LYS A 872 -18.92 38.77 -23.04
C LYS A 872 -18.88 39.29 -21.60
N ARG A 873 -19.95 39.07 -20.82
CA ARG A 873 -20.05 39.49 -19.41
C ARG A 873 -19.11 38.70 -18.51
N VAL A 874 -19.06 37.38 -18.69
CA VAL A 874 -18.17 36.49 -17.92
C VAL A 874 -16.72 36.80 -18.24
N ARG A 875 -16.32 36.90 -19.52
CA ARG A 875 -14.97 37.31 -19.92
C ARG A 875 -14.58 38.62 -19.24
N LYS A 876 -15.40 39.68 -19.38
CA LYS A 876 -15.15 40.99 -18.76
C LYS A 876 -15.03 40.92 -17.22
N ALA A 877 -15.75 40.03 -16.56
CA ALA A 877 -15.65 39.82 -15.12
C ALA A 877 -14.44 38.99 -14.68
N LEU A 878 -13.89 38.14 -15.56
CA LEU A 878 -12.69 37.34 -15.30
C LEU A 878 -11.38 38.12 -15.55
N LEU A 879 -11.34 39.01 -16.55
CA LEU A 879 -10.11 39.75 -16.92
C LEU A 879 -9.35 40.40 -15.75
N PRO A 880 -9.98 41.06 -14.75
CA PRO A 880 -9.25 41.68 -13.64
C PRO A 880 -8.42 40.70 -12.79
N PHE A 881 -8.74 39.41 -12.81
CA PHE A 881 -8.03 38.39 -12.04
C PHE A 881 -6.73 37.91 -12.72
N LEU A 882 -6.49 38.27 -13.99
CA LEU A 882 -5.18 38.13 -14.65
C LEU A 882 -4.08 39.01 -13.99
N SER A 883 -4.49 40.04 -13.25
CA SER A 883 -3.61 40.93 -12.48
C SER A 883 -3.70 40.67 -10.97
N SER A 884 -4.20 39.49 -10.56
CA SER A 884 -4.24 39.10 -9.15
C SER A 884 -2.84 38.96 -8.55
N PRO A 885 -2.56 39.47 -7.34
CA PRO A 885 -1.29 39.22 -6.66
C PRO A 885 -1.10 37.72 -6.38
N GLU A 886 -2.19 37.03 -6.03
CA GLU A 886 -2.21 35.59 -5.74
C GLU A 886 -2.00 34.78 -7.04
N ARG A 887 -0.94 33.98 -7.10
CA ARG A 887 -0.49 33.21 -8.29
C ARG A 887 -1.57 32.25 -8.80
N GLU A 888 -2.15 31.51 -7.88
CA GLU A 888 -3.15 30.47 -8.14
C GLU A 888 -4.45 31.05 -8.72
N ILE A 889 -4.75 32.31 -8.41
CA ILE A 889 -5.89 33.04 -8.98
C ILE A 889 -5.57 33.48 -10.42
N ARG A 890 -4.31 33.82 -10.74
CA ARG A 890 -3.89 34.04 -12.14
C ARG A 890 -4.01 32.74 -12.95
N LEU A 891 -3.44 31.63 -12.45
CA LEU A 891 -3.48 30.30 -13.08
C LEU A 891 -4.92 29.85 -13.42
N VAL A 892 -5.82 29.85 -12.43
CA VAL A 892 -7.22 29.42 -12.66
C VAL A 892 -7.98 30.38 -13.59
N THR A 893 -7.64 31.67 -13.60
CA THR A 893 -8.22 32.66 -14.54
C THR A 893 -7.78 32.40 -15.98
N ILE A 894 -6.49 32.11 -16.18
CA ILE A 894 -5.92 31.77 -17.50
C ILE A 894 -6.58 30.50 -18.03
N SER A 895 -6.67 29.45 -17.20
CA SER A 895 -7.38 28.21 -17.53
C SER A 895 -8.88 28.40 -17.76
N ALA A 896 -9.53 29.34 -17.07
CA ALA A 896 -10.93 29.67 -17.31
C ALA A 896 -11.14 30.46 -18.62
N LEU A 897 -10.16 31.27 -19.03
CA LEU A 897 -10.21 32.06 -20.27
C LEU A 897 -9.83 31.25 -21.51
N SER A 898 -8.91 30.28 -21.43
CA SER A 898 -8.58 29.40 -22.56
C SER A 898 -9.80 28.60 -23.06
N ASN A 899 -10.71 28.23 -22.16
CA ASN A 899 -11.99 27.58 -22.47
C ASN A 899 -12.94 28.38 -23.38
N PHE A 900 -12.66 29.65 -23.67
CA PHE A 900 -13.43 30.42 -24.66
C PHE A 900 -13.08 30.07 -26.12
N LYS A 901 -11.87 29.56 -26.39
CA LYS A 901 -11.38 29.14 -27.73
C LYS A 901 -11.69 30.15 -28.85
N ASP A 902 -11.46 31.44 -28.58
CA ASP A 902 -11.64 32.53 -29.56
C ASP A 902 -10.40 33.43 -29.64
N GLU A 903 -10.12 33.97 -30.83
CA GLU A 903 -8.89 34.72 -31.11
C GLU A 903 -8.78 36.04 -30.31
N TYR A 904 -9.89 36.66 -29.88
CA TYR A 904 -9.85 37.83 -29.02
C TYR A 904 -9.36 37.46 -27.60
N THR A 905 -9.84 36.33 -27.07
CA THR A 905 -9.33 35.82 -25.78
C THR A 905 -7.89 35.31 -25.89
N LYS A 906 -7.50 34.67 -27.02
CA LYS A 906 -6.09 34.29 -27.27
C LYS A 906 -5.16 35.49 -27.37
N GLY A 907 -5.60 36.58 -27.99
CA GLY A 907 -4.84 37.84 -28.03
C GLY A 907 -4.50 38.34 -26.64
N ILE A 908 -5.49 38.44 -25.75
CA ILE A 908 -5.31 38.85 -24.35
C ILE A 908 -4.36 37.90 -23.59
N LEU A 909 -4.43 36.59 -23.83
CA LEU A 909 -3.51 35.64 -23.18
C LEU A 909 -2.08 35.74 -23.73
N LYS A 910 -1.88 36.19 -24.97
CA LYS A 910 -0.54 36.51 -25.52
C LYS A 910 0.01 37.82 -24.96
N GLU A 911 -0.80 38.88 -24.92
CA GLU A 911 -0.45 40.14 -24.23
C GLU A 911 -0.04 39.87 -22.77
N LYS A 912 -0.83 39.03 -22.06
CA LYS A 912 -0.53 38.65 -20.68
C LYS A 912 0.73 37.77 -20.52
N LEU A 913 1.13 37.01 -21.54
CA LEU A 913 2.38 36.25 -21.55
C LEU A 913 3.61 37.17 -21.70
N GLU A 914 3.47 38.34 -22.34
CA GLU A 914 4.53 39.35 -22.45
C GLU A 914 4.67 40.19 -21.15
N GLU A 915 3.60 40.32 -20.35
CA GLU A 915 3.59 41.09 -19.09
C GLU A 915 3.85 40.28 -17.80
N GLU A 916 3.71 38.94 -17.83
CA GLU A 916 3.84 38.11 -16.63
C GLU A 916 5.31 37.86 -16.25
N THR A 917 5.58 37.76 -14.95
CA THR A 917 6.94 37.54 -14.40
C THR A 917 7.07 36.27 -13.54
N ASP A 918 5.95 35.63 -13.22
CA ASP A 918 5.90 34.39 -12.45
C ASP A 918 6.05 33.18 -13.40
N PRO A 919 7.15 32.39 -13.31
CA PRO A 919 7.50 31.38 -14.31
C PRO A 919 6.44 30.29 -14.45
N ILE A 920 5.78 29.93 -13.36
CA ILE A 920 4.66 28.98 -13.32
C ILE A 920 3.46 29.47 -14.14
N VAL A 921 3.20 30.78 -14.13
CA VAL A 921 2.09 31.40 -14.86
C VAL A 921 2.46 31.57 -16.34
N ILE A 922 3.72 31.91 -16.63
CA ILE A 922 4.31 31.93 -17.98
C ILE A 922 4.19 30.55 -18.64
N ASP A 923 4.58 29.48 -17.96
CA ASP A 923 4.55 28.13 -18.51
C ASP A 923 3.13 27.58 -18.69
N GLN A 924 2.22 27.88 -17.75
CA GLN A 924 0.80 27.58 -17.91
C GLN A 924 0.19 28.28 -19.15
N LEU A 925 0.62 29.51 -19.45
CA LEU A 925 0.25 30.25 -20.66
C LEU A 925 0.83 29.61 -21.93
N LYS A 926 2.13 29.26 -21.94
CA LYS A 926 2.78 28.54 -23.06
C LYS A 926 2.02 27.25 -23.40
N SER A 927 1.76 26.41 -22.39
CA SER A 927 1.04 25.13 -22.54
C SER A 927 -0.35 25.34 -23.16
N LEU A 928 -1.17 26.25 -22.59
CA LEU A 928 -2.54 26.48 -23.07
C LEU A 928 -2.60 27.15 -24.45
N LEU A 929 -1.61 27.95 -24.83
CA LEU A 929 -1.51 28.56 -26.16
C LEU A 929 -0.99 27.60 -27.26
N ARG A 930 -0.60 26.37 -26.91
CA ARG A 930 -0.15 25.31 -27.84
C ARG A 930 -1.19 24.21 -28.11
N ARG A 931 -2.26 24.12 -27.32
CA ARG A 931 -3.29 23.06 -27.40
C ARG A 931 -4.46 23.38 -28.35
N ASP A 932 -4.25 24.30 -29.30
CA ASP A 932 -5.24 24.88 -30.23
C ASP A 932 -4.59 25.20 -31.58
#